data_AF-A0A519L372-F1
#
_entry.id   AF-A0A519L372-F1
#
_cell.length_a   1.000
_cell.length_b   1.000
_cell.length_c   1.000
_cell.angle_alpha   90.00
_cell.angle_beta   90.00
_cell.angle_gamma   90.00
#
_symmetry.space_group_name_H-M   'P 1'
#
loop_
_entity.id
_entity.type
_entity.pdbx_description
1 polymer ?
#
loop_
_entity_poly.entity_id
_entity_poly.type
_entity_poly.pdbx_seq_one_letter_code
_entity_poly.pdbx_strand_id
1 'polypeptide(L)'
;MRQAAGGGGGRDGALFVSANGGGDGTRGDDITVDVPASWGDISTASNDRPGIIVASVGGNGGSGGDGYLGASGASGGRGGAGGDVNLTSHVGNISTSGNGAHGVMAQSRAGVGGPGGSGYGFSSGGAGGSGSSGGSATVTNHSNITTSGRASHGVYAQSLGGGAGSGGGSYGLFGDGGAGNTGGQGGAAEAINYGRITTTGDGSSGVTARSIGGIGGDAGNAVGLVTFSDDGAAGGNGGTATVRAMAGSEVYTSGAASYGLFAQSIGGGGGEGGFSVGLASLGSGGGTGGNGGAARVYAQDGSFITTTGEASHGIFAQSIGGGGGNGGISGGLVAIGSRGTSGGSGLDVTVESGAVITTGVENDPTGLLGLDARGIFAQSIGGGGGNALGAGGLVALGGSGGGAGGAGTVTVTTTGDSVITTWSRGGDGIFAQSVGGGGGTGSTSGGVAALGGTGGAGGNGNVVTVINNGAITTHGDYARGVFAQSVGGGGGAGGDGGGLVALGGSGSAASTGAAVTVTNTGGVETFGNRSHALQVQSIGGGGGDGGSTGGVFLTIGGSGGPGAGSGLVTVNNYNNLTTHGDDAHGVFAQSVGGGGGNGGFAASVSAFVGVAIGGTGSSGGVGGDVDVNFFDRNVVIGGVSQTVSPVIYTQGDRSRGLFAQSVGGGGGSGGFAVQVSGGYGIAASAAVGGQGGAGGMGGHVTVDGDVTIITEGDYSEGLFAQSVGGGGGSGGFAVSMAFSGGETVAGAFAVGLGGAGGDGGLGGVVEVNSGGAIQTDGQFSTGLVAQSVGGGGGTGGFSVAITGSGAGAASAAVSVGVGGSGGLGGAGGIVDAEFDGTILTRGHDAGGALIQSVGGGGGGGGFNVSAAVTASGTA
;
A
#
# COMPACT_ATOMS: atom_id res chain seq x y z
N MET A 1 -30.89 -19.70 13.86
CA MET A 1 -30.79 -18.35 13.25
C MET A 1 -32.03 -17.54 13.62
N ARG A 2 -31.91 -16.22 13.76
CA ARG A 2 -33.04 -15.28 13.79
C ARG A 2 -32.74 -14.09 12.87
N GLN A 3 -33.72 -13.68 12.09
CA GLN A 3 -33.67 -12.48 11.27
C GLN A 3 -34.75 -11.51 11.73
N ALA A 4 -34.35 -10.28 11.97
CA ALA A 4 -35.23 -9.21 12.42
C ALA A 4 -36.06 -8.63 11.26
N ALA A 5 -37.17 -7.96 11.60
CA ALA A 5 -38.08 -7.38 10.62
C ALA A 5 -37.41 -6.22 9.87
N GLY A 6 -37.49 -6.25 8.54
CA GLY A 6 -37.09 -5.13 7.69
C GLY A 6 -38.13 -4.00 7.72
N GLY A 7 -37.67 -2.78 7.46
CA GLY A 7 -38.51 -1.59 7.40
C GLY A 7 -39.42 -1.58 6.16
N GLY A 8 -40.60 -0.97 6.31
CA GLY A 8 -41.53 -0.76 5.20
C GLY A 8 -40.98 0.23 4.17
N GLY A 9 -41.25 0.00 2.88
CA GLY A 9 -40.94 0.96 1.83
C GLY A 9 -41.72 2.27 2.00
N GLY A 10 -41.08 3.37 1.63
CA GLY A 10 -41.69 4.68 1.51
C GLY A 10 -42.79 4.71 0.45
N ARG A 11 -43.55 5.80 0.43
CA ARG A 11 -44.58 6.07 -0.59
C ARG A 11 -44.17 7.30 -1.36
N ASP A 12 -44.24 7.22 -2.68
CA ASP A 12 -44.00 8.35 -3.56
C ASP A 12 -44.91 9.55 -3.22
N GLY A 13 -44.38 10.73 -3.51
CA GLY A 13 -45.10 11.99 -3.52
C GLY A 13 -45.84 12.22 -4.83
N ALA A 14 -46.56 13.34 -4.88
CA ALA A 14 -47.22 13.85 -6.08
C ALA A 14 -47.24 15.38 -6.00
N LEU A 15 -47.84 16.05 -6.98
CA LEU A 15 -48.04 17.49 -6.95
C LEU A 15 -48.78 17.90 -5.65
N PHE A 16 -48.08 18.66 -4.79
CA PHE A 16 -48.50 19.06 -3.43
C PHE A 16 -48.70 17.92 -2.40
N VAL A 17 -48.18 16.71 -2.65
CA VAL A 17 -48.19 15.58 -1.70
C VAL A 17 -46.75 15.13 -1.45
N SER A 18 -46.29 15.18 -0.19
CA SER A 18 -44.95 14.73 0.16
C SER A 18 -44.76 13.22 -0.02
N ALA A 19 -43.56 12.83 -0.43
CA ALA A 19 -43.11 11.45 -0.28
C ALA A 19 -42.98 11.09 1.22
N ASN A 20 -43.08 9.81 1.53
CA ASN A 20 -42.79 9.26 2.86
C ASN A 20 -41.44 8.52 2.83
N GLY A 21 -40.65 8.67 3.89
CA GLY A 21 -39.38 7.95 4.04
C GLY A 21 -39.58 6.45 4.27
N GLY A 22 -38.52 5.68 4.03
CA GLY A 22 -38.47 4.26 4.37
C GLY A 22 -38.42 4.05 5.88
N GLY A 23 -39.01 2.96 6.37
CA GLY A 23 -38.92 2.57 7.77
C GLY A 23 -37.55 1.99 8.12
N ASP A 24 -37.12 2.15 9.37
CA ASP A 24 -35.93 1.50 9.89
C ASP A 24 -36.13 -0.02 10.05
N GLY A 25 -35.07 -0.79 9.78
CA GLY A 25 -35.01 -2.22 10.11
C GLY A 25 -34.72 -2.44 11.60
N THR A 26 -35.32 -3.48 12.18
CA THR A 26 -35.16 -3.78 13.62
C THR A 26 -33.82 -4.45 13.95
N ARG A 27 -33.28 -4.25 15.16
CA ARG A 27 -32.08 -4.97 15.67
C ARG A 27 -32.38 -6.48 15.75
N GLY A 28 -31.38 -7.30 15.39
CA GLY A 28 -31.39 -8.74 15.62
C GLY A 28 -31.22 -9.10 17.09
N ASP A 29 -31.88 -10.18 17.52
CA ASP A 29 -31.80 -10.65 18.92
C ASP A 29 -30.38 -11.05 19.34
N ASP A 30 -30.07 -10.88 20.61
CA ASP A 30 -28.86 -11.43 21.21
C ASP A 30 -29.09 -12.92 21.52
N ILE A 31 -28.14 -13.79 21.13
CA ILE A 31 -28.31 -15.25 21.16
C ILE A 31 -27.08 -15.92 21.78
N THR A 32 -27.26 -16.43 22.99
CA THR A 32 -26.29 -17.33 23.64
C THR A 32 -26.78 -18.77 23.57
N VAL A 33 -25.93 -19.70 23.13
CA VAL A 33 -26.21 -21.14 23.04
C VAL A 33 -25.03 -21.92 23.60
N ASP A 34 -25.32 -22.83 24.52
CA ASP A 34 -24.45 -23.97 24.84
C ASP A 34 -25.05 -25.23 24.23
N VAL A 35 -24.21 -26.03 23.56
CA VAL A 35 -24.59 -27.31 22.96
C VAL A 35 -23.91 -28.44 23.76
N PRO A 36 -24.61 -29.06 24.72
CA PRO A 36 -24.01 -30.00 25.66
C PRO A 36 -23.76 -31.38 25.03
N ALA A 37 -22.80 -32.12 25.61
CA ALA A 37 -22.44 -33.48 25.22
C ALA A 37 -23.62 -34.47 25.12
N SER A 38 -24.70 -34.22 25.87
CA SER A 38 -25.91 -35.04 25.89
C SER A 38 -26.72 -35.04 24.59
N TRP A 39 -26.41 -34.17 23.62
CA TRP A 39 -27.06 -34.17 22.30
C TRP A 39 -26.53 -35.30 21.39
N GLY A 40 -25.38 -35.89 21.70
CA GLY A 40 -24.73 -36.90 20.85
C GLY A 40 -24.13 -36.34 19.58
N ASP A 41 -23.54 -37.21 18.76
CA ASP A 41 -22.81 -36.81 17.55
C ASP A 41 -23.72 -36.18 16.49
N ILE A 42 -23.23 -35.10 15.87
CA ILE A 42 -23.95 -34.31 14.87
C ILE A 42 -23.36 -34.60 13.49
N SER A 43 -24.23 -34.85 12.50
CA SER A 43 -23.79 -35.03 11.11
C SER A 43 -24.68 -34.31 10.09
N THR A 44 -24.06 -33.66 9.11
CA THR A 44 -24.75 -33.05 7.96
C THR A 44 -24.10 -33.47 6.64
N ALA A 45 -24.93 -33.70 5.62
CA ALA A 45 -24.51 -34.06 4.26
C ALA A 45 -25.33 -33.27 3.23
N SER A 46 -24.91 -32.02 3.00
CA SER A 46 -25.60 -31.02 2.20
C SER A 46 -24.71 -29.79 2.03
N ASN A 47 -24.74 -29.16 0.86
CA ASN A 47 -24.23 -27.80 0.71
C ASN A 47 -24.95 -26.84 1.68
N ASP A 48 -24.24 -25.79 2.09
CA ASP A 48 -24.72 -24.64 2.87
C ASP A 48 -25.44 -25.01 4.18
N ARG A 49 -25.10 -26.18 4.75
CA ARG A 49 -25.65 -26.67 6.02
C ARG A 49 -24.57 -26.99 7.05
N PRO A 50 -24.24 -26.02 7.92
CA PRO A 50 -23.36 -26.25 9.03
C PRO A 50 -23.90 -27.29 10.03
N GLY A 51 -23.00 -27.95 10.76
CA GLY A 51 -23.36 -28.87 11.84
C GLY A 51 -24.07 -28.17 12.99
N ILE A 52 -23.50 -27.04 13.44
CA ILE A 52 -24.15 -26.10 14.37
C ILE A 52 -24.06 -24.69 13.79
N ILE A 53 -25.18 -23.97 13.73
CA ILE A 53 -25.22 -22.57 13.30
C ILE A 53 -26.11 -21.70 14.19
N VAL A 54 -25.49 -20.70 14.83
CA VAL A 54 -26.17 -19.60 15.49
C VAL A 54 -25.92 -18.33 14.69
N ALA A 55 -27.00 -17.62 14.35
CA ALA A 55 -26.89 -16.38 13.60
C ALA A 55 -27.95 -15.38 14.05
N SER A 56 -27.54 -14.12 14.24
CA SER A 56 -28.40 -12.97 14.49
C SER A 56 -28.24 -11.98 13.33
N VAL A 57 -29.36 -11.66 12.67
CA VAL A 57 -29.38 -10.82 11.48
C VAL A 57 -30.34 -9.65 11.68
N GLY A 58 -29.83 -8.43 11.65
CA GLY A 58 -30.64 -7.20 11.67
C GLY A 58 -31.51 -7.05 10.41
N GLY A 59 -32.64 -6.38 10.54
CA GLY A 59 -33.54 -6.09 9.41
C GLY A 59 -32.96 -5.03 8.49
N ASN A 60 -33.20 -5.13 7.18
CA ASN A 60 -32.82 -4.06 6.24
C ASN A 60 -33.77 -2.84 6.40
N GLY A 61 -33.28 -1.65 6.08
CA GLY A 61 -34.12 -0.45 5.97
C GLY A 61 -34.96 -0.45 4.69
N GLY A 62 -36.11 0.21 4.74
CA GLY A 62 -36.96 0.43 3.55
C GLY A 62 -36.42 1.53 2.64
N SER A 63 -36.73 1.47 1.34
CA SER A 63 -36.42 2.58 0.41
C SER A 63 -37.24 3.83 0.75
N GLY A 64 -36.71 5.02 0.45
CA GLY A 64 -37.51 6.24 0.39
C GLY A 64 -38.45 6.24 -0.83
N GLY A 65 -39.52 7.04 -0.77
CA GLY A 65 -40.39 7.30 -1.93
C GLY A 65 -39.89 8.46 -2.82
N ASP A 66 -40.16 8.38 -4.12
CA ASP A 66 -39.80 9.41 -5.11
C ASP A 66 -40.65 10.68 -4.96
N GLY A 67 -40.08 11.84 -5.31
CA GLY A 67 -40.70 13.16 -5.17
C GLY A 67 -40.89 13.88 -6.51
N TYR A 68 -42.11 14.33 -6.80
CA TYR A 68 -42.47 14.93 -8.09
C TYR A 68 -42.96 16.38 -7.96
N LEU A 69 -42.58 17.23 -8.92
CA LEU A 69 -43.12 18.58 -9.15
C LEU A 69 -43.08 19.50 -7.91
N GLY A 70 -41.98 19.45 -7.14
CA GLY A 70 -41.76 20.29 -5.96
C GLY A 70 -41.93 19.58 -4.62
N ALA A 71 -42.34 18.31 -4.60
CA ALA A 71 -42.11 17.42 -3.47
C ALA A 71 -40.71 16.77 -3.61
N SER A 72 -39.84 16.88 -2.61
CA SER A 72 -38.55 16.17 -2.58
C SER A 72 -38.72 14.66 -2.40
N GLY A 73 -37.74 13.89 -2.89
CA GLY A 73 -37.61 12.48 -2.58
C GLY A 73 -37.35 12.29 -1.08
N ALA A 74 -37.87 11.22 -0.50
CA ALA A 74 -37.75 10.96 0.92
C ALA A 74 -36.54 10.06 1.25
N SER A 75 -36.07 10.11 2.50
CA SER A 75 -34.89 9.35 2.92
C SER A 75 -35.16 7.85 2.99
N GLY A 76 -34.12 7.05 2.73
CA GLY A 76 -34.12 5.62 3.03
C GLY A 76 -34.06 5.37 4.54
N GLY A 77 -34.69 4.28 4.98
CA GLY A 77 -34.65 3.84 6.38
C GLY A 77 -33.32 3.17 6.73
N ARG A 78 -32.94 3.19 8.00
CA ARG A 78 -31.68 2.61 8.50
C ARG A 78 -31.72 1.09 8.49
N GLY A 79 -30.57 0.47 8.27
CA GLY A 79 -30.38 -0.94 8.59
C GLY A 79 -30.41 -1.15 10.10
N GLY A 80 -30.97 -2.27 10.57
CA GLY A 80 -30.96 -2.66 11.98
C GLY A 80 -29.66 -3.33 12.40
N ALA A 81 -29.23 -3.14 13.64
CA ALA A 81 -28.00 -3.74 14.17
C ALA A 81 -28.05 -5.28 14.23
N GLY A 82 -26.90 -5.94 14.16
CA GLY A 82 -26.77 -7.34 14.53
C GLY A 82 -26.84 -7.50 16.06
N GLY A 83 -27.41 -8.60 16.54
CA GLY A 83 -27.33 -8.97 17.96
C GLY A 83 -26.07 -9.74 18.29
N ASP A 84 -25.69 -9.76 19.56
CA ASP A 84 -24.51 -10.47 20.06
C ASP A 84 -24.72 -11.98 20.03
N VAL A 85 -23.77 -12.75 19.48
CA VAL A 85 -23.86 -14.20 19.31
C VAL A 85 -22.74 -14.90 20.07
N ASN A 86 -23.09 -15.76 21.03
CA ASN A 86 -22.15 -16.59 21.77
C ASN A 86 -22.53 -18.07 21.63
N LEU A 87 -21.62 -18.89 21.11
CA LEU A 87 -21.83 -20.31 20.85
C LEU A 87 -20.73 -21.15 21.50
N THR A 88 -21.11 -22.02 22.44
CA THR A 88 -20.21 -23.04 23.01
C THR A 88 -20.65 -24.43 22.55
N SER A 89 -19.69 -25.29 22.22
CA SER A 89 -19.93 -26.68 21.81
C SER A 89 -19.13 -27.65 22.68
N HIS A 90 -19.83 -28.68 23.18
CA HIS A 90 -19.31 -29.75 24.04
C HIS A 90 -19.69 -31.15 23.48
N VAL A 91 -19.94 -31.27 22.18
CA VAL A 91 -20.38 -32.49 21.50
C VAL A 91 -19.19 -33.46 21.33
N GLY A 92 -19.45 -34.77 21.21
CA GLY A 92 -18.41 -35.75 20.88
C GLY A 92 -17.78 -35.47 19.52
N ASN A 93 -18.53 -35.75 18.44
CA ASN A 93 -18.11 -35.53 17.07
C ASN A 93 -19.13 -34.68 16.28
N ILE A 94 -18.63 -33.79 15.42
CA ILE A 94 -19.40 -33.01 14.44
C ILE A 94 -18.82 -33.30 13.06
N SER A 95 -19.59 -33.91 12.17
CA SER A 95 -19.14 -34.36 10.84
C SER A 95 -19.99 -33.76 9.71
N THR A 96 -19.40 -32.89 8.89
CA THR A 96 -20.12 -32.19 7.81
C THR A 96 -19.54 -32.50 6.43
N SER A 97 -20.41 -32.55 5.42
CA SER A 97 -20.02 -32.74 4.01
C SER A 97 -20.89 -31.93 3.05
N GLY A 98 -20.26 -31.32 2.06
CA GLY A 98 -20.87 -30.37 1.12
C GLY A 98 -20.10 -29.05 1.08
N ASN A 99 -20.33 -28.24 0.04
CA ASN A 99 -19.72 -26.90 -0.06
C ASN A 99 -20.39 -25.94 0.92
N GLY A 100 -19.63 -25.10 1.64
CA GLY A 100 -20.17 -24.21 2.68
C GLY A 100 -20.71 -24.94 3.92
N ALA A 101 -20.39 -26.22 4.10
CA ALA A 101 -20.87 -27.04 5.21
C ALA A 101 -19.95 -26.90 6.43
N HIS A 102 -19.99 -25.76 7.12
CA HIS A 102 -19.12 -25.47 8.27
C HIS A 102 -19.37 -26.41 9.46
N GLY A 103 -18.35 -26.72 10.27
CA GLY A 103 -18.56 -27.52 11.49
C GLY A 103 -19.43 -26.78 12.52
N VAL A 104 -18.90 -25.67 13.03
CA VAL A 104 -19.55 -24.81 14.03
C VAL A 104 -19.46 -23.34 13.60
N MET A 105 -20.61 -22.66 13.50
CA MET A 105 -20.71 -21.30 12.97
C MET A 105 -21.46 -20.35 13.90
N ALA A 106 -20.85 -19.19 14.19
CA ALA A 106 -21.49 -18.01 14.77
C ALA A 106 -21.43 -16.84 13.80
N GLN A 107 -22.56 -16.19 13.52
CA GLN A 107 -22.61 -14.99 12.68
C GLN A 107 -23.48 -13.89 13.30
N SER A 108 -22.90 -12.71 13.55
CA SER A 108 -23.68 -11.49 13.75
C SER A 108 -23.59 -10.62 12.50
N ARG A 109 -24.74 -10.17 11.98
CA ARG A 109 -24.81 -9.33 10.79
C ARG A 109 -25.87 -8.25 10.96
N ALA A 110 -25.52 -7.00 10.69
CA ALA A 110 -26.51 -5.94 10.58
C ALA A 110 -27.23 -5.94 9.22
N GLY A 111 -28.43 -5.36 9.19
CA GLY A 111 -29.14 -5.08 7.95
C GLY A 111 -28.52 -3.92 7.18
N VAL A 112 -28.82 -3.87 5.89
CA VAL A 112 -28.39 -2.81 4.97
C VAL A 112 -29.36 -1.63 5.04
N GLY A 113 -28.86 -0.40 4.93
CA GLY A 113 -29.69 0.79 4.80
C GLY A 113 -30.45 0.83 3.47
N GLY A 114 -31.67 1.36 3.47
CA GLY A 114 -32.47 1.51 2.25
C GLY A 114 -31.99 2.68 1.39
N PRO A 115 -32.19 2.66 0.06
CA PRO A 115 -31.84 3.79 -0.81
C PRO A 115 -32.79 4.97 -0.60
N GLY A 116 -32.32 6.19 -0.86
CA GLY A 116 -33.14 7.40 -0.90
C GLY A 116 -33.98 7.49 -2.18
N GLY A 117 -35.15 8.13 -2.10
CA GLY A 117 -36.01 8.40 -3.26
C GLY A 117 -35.50 9.58 -4.11
N SER A 118 -35.76 9.57 -5.42
CA SER A 118 -35.31 10.60 -6.36
C SER A 118 -36.29 11.77 -6.50
N GLY A 119 -35.79 12.96 -6.84
CA GLY A 119 -36.57 14.18 -7.08
C GLY A 119 -36.67 14.55 -8.56
N TYR A 120 -37.87 14.90 -9.03
CA TYR A 120 -38.14 15.31 -10.42
C TYR A 120 -38.82 16.69 -10.51
N GLY A 121 -38.15 17.65 -11.16
CA GLY A 121 -38.67 18.96 -11.56
C GLY A 121 -38.10 20.15 -10.76
N PHE A 122 -38.55 20.30 -9.51
CA PHE A 122 -38.18 21.39 -8.59
C PHE A 122 -37.87 20.82 -7.19
N SER A 123 -37.22 19.67 -7.13
CA SER A 123 -37.14 18.84 -5.93
C SER A 123 -35.79 18.15 -5.78
N SER A 124 -35.31 18.09 -4.54
CA SER A 124 -34.09 17.38 -4.16
C SER A 124 -34.31 15.87 -4.08
N GLY A 125 -33.21 15.12 -4.15
CA GLY A 125 -33.18 13.70 -3.78
C GLY A 125 -33.26 13.51 -2.26
N GLY A 126 -33.71 12.34 -1.82
CA GLY A 126 -33.66 11.91 -0.43
C GLY A 126 -32.32 11.26 -0.09
N ALA A 127 -31.83 11.45 1.13
CA ALA A 127 -30.62 10.78 1.60
C ALA A 127 -30.79 9.26 1.72
N GLY A 128 -29.71 8.51 1.55
CA GLY A 128 -29.67 7.07 1.81
C GLY A 128 -29.83 6.75 3.31
N GLY A 129 -30.29 5.54 3.62
CA GLY A 129 -30.35 5.03 4.99
C GLY A 129 -28.97 4.58 5.48
N SER A 130 -28.65 4.82 6.76
CA SER A 130 -27.37 4.38 7.32
C SER A 130 -27.29 2.86 7.47
N GLY A 131 -26.06 2.33 7.39
CA GLY A 131 -25.76 1.02 7.94
C GLY A 131 -25.90 1.01 9.47
N SER A 132 -25.89 -0.18 10.05
CA SER A 132 -25.78 -0.39 11.49
C SER A 132 -24.66 -1.37 11.82
N SER A 133 -24.16 -1.33 13.06
CA SER A 133 -23.08 -2.22 13.46
C SER A 133 -23.53 -3.67 13.63
N GLY A 134 -22.65 -4.61 13.26
CA GLY A 134 -22.75 -6.00 13.68
C GLY A 134 -22.48 -6.12 15.19
N GLY A 135 -23.13 -7.07 15.86
CA GLY A 135 -22.82 -7.44 17.23
C GLY A 135 -21.55 -8.31 17.30
N SER A 136 -21.18 -8.74 18.50
CA SER A 136 -20.12 -9.73 18.68
C SER A 136 -20.50 -11.12 18.14
N ALA A 137 -19.50 -11.92 17.77
CA ALA A 137 -19.66 -13.30 17.35
C ALA A 137 -18.55 -14.17 17.94
N THR A 138 -18.89 -15.01 18.91
CA THR A 138 -17.96 -15.85 19.67
C THR A 138 -18.27 -17.32 19.44
N VAL A 139 -17.26 -18.13 19.09
CA VAL A 139 -17.34 -19.60 19.10
C VAL A 139 -16.29 -20.17 20.07
N THR A 140 -16.72 -21.05 20.98
CA THR A 140 -15.85 -21.87 21.82
C THR A 140 -16.10 -23.34 21.54
N ASN A 141 -15.12 -24.04 20.98
CA ASN A 141 -15.22 -25.44 20.59
C ASN A 141 -14.40 -26.36 21.50
N HIS A 142 -15.07 -27.32 22.14
CA HIS A 142 -14.45 -28.48 22.79
C HIS A 142 -14.69 -29.79 22.03
N SER A 143 -15.46 -29.75 20.94
CA SER A 143 -15.90 -30.91 20.16
C SER A 143 -14.85 -31.32 19.11
N ASN A 144 -14.85 -32.58 18.71
CA ASN A 144 -14.11 -32.98 17.51
C ASN A 144 -14.90 -32.58 16.26
N ILE A 145 -14.24 -31.95 15.28
CA ILE A 145 -14.89 -31.47 14.05
C ILE A 145 -14.20 -32.08 12.82
N THR A 146 -14.97 -32.66 11.92
CA THR A 146 -14.53 -33.07 10.58
C THR A 146 -15.41 -32.39 9.52
N THR A 147 -14.82 -31.69 8.55
CA THR A 147 -15.53 -31.05 7.45
C THR A 147 -14.98 -31.46 6.09
N SER A 148 -15.84 -31.48 5.07
CA SER A 148 -15.46 -31.81 3.70
C SER A 148 -16.27 -31.04 2.65
N GLY A 149 -15.57 -30.46 1.67
CA GLY A 149 -16.14 -29.62 0.61
C GLY A 149 -15.49 -28.24 0.55
N ARG A 150 -15.79 -27.48 -0.49
CA ARG A 150 -15.20 -26.15 -0.73
C ARG A 150 -15.77 -25.10 0.23
N ALA A 151 -14.91 -24.28 0.82
CA ALA A 151 -15.22 -23.25 1.82
C ALA A 151 -15.96 -23.76 3.07
N SER A 152 -15.68 -25.01 3.48
CA SER A 152 -16.34 -25.69 4.61
C SER A 152 -15.47 -25.62 5.87
N HIS A 153 -15.31 -24.43 6.43
CA HIS A 153 -14.51 -24.19 7.64
C HIS A 153 -14.88 -25.05 8.86
N GLY A 154 -13.92 -25.41 9.69
CA GLY A 154 -14.15 -26.15 10.95
C GLY A 154 -14.93 -25.34 11.97
N VAL A 155 -14.31 -24.26 12.45
CA VAL A 155 -14.94 -23.22 13.30
C VAL A 155 -14.96 -21.90 12.54
N TYR A 156 -16.11 -21.23 12.51
CA TYR A 156 -16.29 -19.94 11.83
C TYR A 156 -17.06 -18.92 12.67
N ALA A 157 -16.35 -17.94 13.21
CA ALA A 157 -16.92 -16.76 13.87
C ALA A 157 -16.87 -15.56 12.92
N GLN A 158 -18.01 -14.89 12.70
CA GLN A 158 -18.07 -13.71 11.84
C GLN A 158 -18.95 -12.60 12.42
N SER A 159 -18.41 -11.37 12.45
CA SER A 159 -19.21 -10.15 12.57
C SER A 159 -19.14 -9.32 11.29
N LEU A 160 -20.28 -8.77 10.86
CA LEU A 160 -20.41 -7.98 9.65
C LEU A 160 -21.31 -6.75 9.89
N GLY A 161 -20.73 -5.57 9.73
CA GLY A 161 -21.44 -4.29 9.68
C GLY A 161 -22.29 -4.17 8.41
N GLY A 162 -23.43 -3.48 8.52
CA GLY A 162 -24.36 -3.29 7.42
C GLY A 162 -23.86 -2.20 6.47
N GLY A 163 -23.96 -2.43 5.16
CA GLY A 163 -23.79 -1.35 4.18
C GLY A 163 -24.85 -0.27 4.36
N ALA A 164 -24.54 0.97 4.00
CA ALA A 164 -25.55 2.00 3.85
C ALA A 164 -26.26 1.91 2.48
N GLY A 165 -27.38 2.62 2.36
CA GLY A 165 -28.01 2.89 1.06
C GLY A 165 -27.42 4.13 0.41
N SER A 166 -27.43 4.16 -0.92
CA SER A 166 -27.08 5.35 -1.70
C SER A 166 -28.22 6.38 -1.68
N GLY A 167 -27.90 7.66 -1.90
CA GLY A 167 -28.88 8.75 -1.99
C GLY A 167 -29.59 8.82 -3.35
N GLY A 168 -30.78 9.44 -3.35
CA GLY A 168 -31.60 9.60 -4.55
C GLY A 168 -31.14 10.74 -5.46
N GLY A 169 -31.37 10.61 -6.77
CA GLY A 169 -31.00 11.64 -7.75
C GLY A 169 -31.95 12.84 -7.77
N SER A 170 -31.56 13.92 -8.45
CA SER A 170 -32.39 15.11 -8.68
C SER A 170 -32.27 15.58 -10.13
N TYR A 171 -33.42 15.65 -10.82
CA TYR A 171 -33.50 15.98 -12.25
C TYR A 171 -34.47 17.15 -12.45
N GLY A 172 -33.96 18.37 -12.67
CA GLY A 172 -34.81 19.56 -12.61
C GLY A 172 -34.21 20.83 -13.24
N LEU A 173 -34.79 21.98 -12.90
CA LEU A 173 -34.22 23.30 -13.24
C LEU A 173 -33.13 23.73 -12.24
N PHE A 174 -33.28 23.32 -10.98
CA PHE A 174 -32.25 23.34 -9.95
C PHE A 174 -32.11 21.89 -9.47
N GLY A 175 -30.88 21.37 -9.44
CA GLY A 175 -30.59 19.99 -9.07
C GLY A 175 -29.85 19.91 -7.74
N ASP A 176 -30.33 19.04 -6.84
CA ASP A 176 -29.81 18.84 -5.49
C ASP A 176 -29.92 17.35 -5.14
N GLY A 177 -28.86 16.59 -5.43
CA GLY A 177 -28.83 15.13 -5.26
C GLY A 177 -28.57 14.75 -3.79
N GLY A 178 -29.29 13.76 -3.26
CA GLY A 178 -29.21 13.43 -1.83
C GLY A 178 -27.96 12.65 -1.44
N ALA A 179 -27.45 12.88 -0.23
CA ALA A 179 -26.27 12.22 0.31
C ALA A 179 -26.41 10.70 0.47
N GLY A 180 -25.29 9.99 0.33
CA GLY A 180 -25.12 8.66 0.91
C GLY A 180 -25.09 8.71 2.44
N ASN A 181 -25.00 7.57 3.11
CA ASN A 181 -24.85 7.51 4.57
C ASN A 181 -23.75 6.53 5.01
N THR A 182 -23.34 6.58 6.28
CA THR A 182 -22.17 5.82 6.74
C THR A 182 -22.45 4.32 6.85
N GLY A 183 -21.47 3.51 6.44
CA GLY A 183 -21.45 2.07 6.68
C GLY A 183 -21.34 1.74 8.16
N GLY A 184 -21.99 0.65 8.57
CA GLY A 184 -21.98 0.17 9.96
C GLY A 184 -20.70 -0.57 10.33
N GLN A 185 -20.33 -0.57 11.60
CA GLN A 185 -19.07 -1.19 12.04
C GLN A 185 -19.17 -2.72 12.20
N GLY A 186 -18.09 -3.44 11.99
CA GLY A 186 -17.96 -4.83 12.42
C GLY A 186 -17.79 -4.91 13.94
N GLY A 187 -18.49 -5.82 14.60
CA GLY A 187 -18.30 -6.15 16.01
C GLY A 187 -17.08 -7.06 16.24
N ALA A 188 -16.82 -7.45 17.48
CA ALA A 188 -15.75 -8.41 17.76
C ALA A 188 -16.08 -9.81 17.22
N ALA A 189 -15.10 -10.51 16.64
CA ALA A 189 -15.20 -11.91 16.27
C ALA A 189 -14.11 -12.70 17.02
N GLU A 190 -14.48 -13.73 17.78
CA GLU A 190 -13.53 -14.59 18.50
C GLU A 190 -13.83 -16.08 18.30
N ALA A 191 -12.81 -16.86 18.00
CA ALA A 191 -12.90 -18.31 17.79
C ALA A 191 -11.85 -19.04 18.64
N ILE A 192 -12.30 -19.87 19.58
CA ILE A 192 -11.48 -20.59 20.55
C ILE A 192 -11.64 -22.09 20.30
N ASN A 193 -10.53 -22.82 20.15
CA ASN A 193 -10.53 -24.26 19.95
C ASN A 193 -9.71 -25.01 21.02
N TYR A 194 -10.35 -26.01 21.62
CA TYR A 194 -9.75 -27.01 22.51
C TYR A 194 -9.77 -28.42 21.90
N GLY A 195 -10.62 -28.69 20.89
CA GLY A 195 -10.81 -30.01 20.28
C GLY A 195 -9.91 -30.28 19.08
N ARG A 196 -10.04 -31.48 18.48
CA ARG A 196 -9.41 -31.80 17.19
C ARG A 196 -10.29 -31.33 16.03
N ILE A 197 -9.69 -30.60 15.09
CA ILE A 197 -10.35 -30.14 13.85
C ILE A 197 -9.65 -30.78 12.64
N THR A 198 -10.42 -31.23 11.65
CA THR A 198 -9.92 -31.71 10.36
C THR A 198 -10.80 -31.20 9.24
N THR A 199 -10.26 -30.40 8.32
CA THR A 199 -11.01 -29.79 7.21
C THR A 199 -10.43 -30.18 5.85
N THR A 200 -11.29 -30.38 4.86
CA THR A 200 -10.88 -30.82 3.51
C THR A 200 -11.65 -30.09 2.40
N GLY A 201 -10.94 -29.63 1.37
CA GLY A 201 -11.45 -28.85 0.24
C GLY A 201 -10.94 -27.39 0.24
N ASP A 202 -11.00 -26.73 -0.91
CA ASP A 202 -10.38 -25.41 -1.10
C ASP A 202 -11.12 -24.29 -0.34
N GLY A 203 -10.35 -23.40 0.28
CA GLY A 203 -10.84 -22.33 1.14
C GLY A 203 -11.39 -22.80 2.49
N SER A 204 -11.16 -24.06 2.89
CA SER A 204 -11.73 -24.68 4.09
C SER A 204 -10.80 -24.57 5.30
N SER A 205 -10.57 -23.35 5.79
CA SER A 205 -9.76 -23.08 6.98
C SER A 205 -10.22 -23.81 8.25
N GLY A 206 -9.30 -24.14 9.16
CA GLY A 206 -9.56 -24.86 10.41
C GLY A 206 -10.36 -24.04 11.43
N VAL A 207 -9.75 -22.97 11.96
CA VAL A 207 -10.38 -22.03 12.90
C VAL A 207 -10.35 -20.63 12.34
N THR A 208 -11.51 -19.99 12.22
CA THR A 208 -11.68 -18.70 11.56
C THR A 208 -12.41 -17.70 12.44
N ALA A 209 -11.86 -16.49 12.57
CA ALA A 209 -12.52 -15.30 13.09
C ALA A 209 -12.42 -14.15 12.07
N ARG A 210 -13.56 -13.55 11.69
CA ARG A 210 -13.60 -12.44 10.72
C ARG A 210 -14.47 -11.29 11.24
N SER A 211 -13.95 -10.07 11.22
CA SER A 211 -14.76 -8.86 11.43
C SER A 211 -14.65 -7.93 10.23
N ILE A 212 -15.80 -7.49 9.71
CA ILE A 212 -15.87 -6.73 8.46
C ILE A 212 -16.79 -5.53 8.66
N GLY A 213 -16.30 -4.33 8.36
CA GLY A 213 -17.10 -3.10 8.29
C GLY A 213 -17.96 -3.04 7.03
N GLY A 214 -19.14 -2.46 7.15
CA GLY A 214 -20.05 -2.22 6.02
C GLY A 214 -19.56 -1.08 5.11
N ILE A 215 -19.88 -1.16 3.82
CA ILE A 215 -19.58 -0.08 2.87
C ILE A 215 -20.39 1.19 3.16
N GLY A 216 -19.78 2.34 2.86
CA GLY A 216 -20.49 3.62 2.81
C GLY A 216 -21.42 3.70 1.59
N GLY A 217 -22.42 4.56 1.67
CA GLY A 217 -23.37 4.80 0.59
C GLY A 217 -22.91 5.90 -0.36
N ASP A 218 -23.23 5.76 -1.64
CA ASP A 218 -22.93 6.75 -2.68
C ASP A 218 -23.92 7.93 -2.62
N ALA A 219 -23.52 9.08 -3.16
CA ALA A 219 -24.40 10.24 -3.30
C ALA A 219 -25.19 10.24 -4.63
N GLY A 220 -26.33 10.95 -4.61
CA GLY A 220 -27.23 11.11 -5.73
C GLY A 220 -26.71 12.07 -6.82
N ASN A 221 -27.03 11.76 -8.07
CA ASN A 221 -26.72 12.59 -9.23
C ASN A 221 -27.64 13.83 -9.32
N ALA A 222 -27.13 14.95 -9.83
CA ALA A 222 -27.88 16.21 -10.00
C ALA A 222 -27.74 16.78 -11.43
N VAL A 223 -28.88 17.15 -12.03
CA VAL A 223 -28.92 17.76 -13.38
C VAL A 223 -29.85 18.98 -13.39
N GLY A 224 -29.36 20.13 -13.88
CA GLY A 224 -30.15 21.38 -13.96
C GLY A 224 -29.37 22.59 -14.49
N LEU A 225 -29.86 23.81 -14.25
CA LEU A 225 -29.15 25.05 -14.62
C LEU A 225 -28.07 25.42 -13.59
N VAL A 226 -28.32 25.11 -12.32
CA VAL A 226 -27.35 25.14 -11.22
C VAL A 226 -27.53 23.83 -10.47
N THR A 227 -26.43 23.16 -10.15
CA THR A 227 -26.44 21.84 -9.52
C THR A 227 -25.48 21.74 -8.36
N PHE A 228 -25.97 21.18 -7.26
CA PHE A 228 -25.18 20.67 -6.15
C PHE A 228 -25.34 19.15 -6.10
N SER A 229 -24.24 18.45 -5.85
CA SER A 229 -24.24 17.00 -5.58
C SER A 229 -23.58 16.80 -4.22
N ASP A 230 -24.26 16.07 -3.35
CA ASP A 230 -23.73 15.67 -2.05
C ASP A 230 -22.50 14.74 -2.18
N ASP A 231 -21.79 14.59 -1.05
CA ASP A 231 -20.62 13.74 -0.93
C ASP A 231 -21.01 12.26 -0.68
N GLY A 232 -20.23 11.33 -1.22
CA GLY A 232 -20.24 9.93 -0.82
C GLY A 232 -19.87 9.76 0.65
N ALA A 233 -20.42 8.75 1.32
CA ALA A 233 -20.32 8.63 2.77
C ALA A 233 -19.33 7.57 3.25
N ALA A 234 -18.85 7.70 4.49
CA ALA A 234 -17.76 6.89 5.01
C ALA A 234 -18.09 5.39 5.17
N GLY A 235 -17.11 4.53 4.93
CA GLY A 235 -17.15 3.11 5.27
C GLY A 235 -17.08 2.87 6.78
N GLY A 236 -17.69 1.79 7.23
CA GLY A 236 -17.64 1.36 8.64
C GLY A 236 -16.32 0.69 8.99
N ASN A 237 -15.86 0.86 10.24
CA ASN A 237 -14.66 0.18 10.73
C ASN A 237 -14.86 -1.34 10.89
N GLY A 238 -13.80 -2.12 10.72
CA GLY A 238 -13.73 -3.51 11.19
C GLY A 238 -13.51 -3.57 12.72
N GLY A 239 -14.08 -4.59 13.36
CA GLY A 239 -13.87 -4.88 14.78
C GLY A 239 -12.66 -5.79 15.02
N THR A 240 -12.34 -6.10 16.28
CA THR A 240 -11.26 -7.06 16.57
C THR A 240 -11.61 -8.46 16.05
N ALA A 241 -10.65 -9.14 15.41
CA ALA A 241 -10.74 -10.56 15.06
C ALA A 241 -9.69 -11.34 15.87
N THR A 242 -10.11 -12.36 16.63
CA THR A 242 -9.23 -13.15 17.51
C THR A 242 -9.40 -14.65 17.25
N VAL A 243 -8.31 -15.38 17.06
CA VAL A 243 -8.29 -16.86 17.08
C VAL A 243 -7.43 -17.38 18.22
N ARG A 244 -7.88 -18.44 18.89
CA ARG A 244 -7.14 -19.14 19.94
C ARG A 244 -7.10 -20.64 19.69
N ALA A 245 -5.90 -21.20 19.58
CA ALA A 245 -5.66 -22.63 19.71
C ALA A 245 -5.10 -22.90 21.11
N MET A 246 -5.81 -23.70 21.89
CA MET A 246 -5.46 -24.00 23.28
C MET A 246 -4.48 -25.18 23.34
N ALA A 247 -3.73 -25.30 24.44
CA ALA A 247 -2.74 -26.36 24.62
C ALA A 247 -3.36 -27.75 24.42
N GLY A 248 -2.69 -28.61 23.63
CA GLY A 248 -3.20 -29.94 23.26
C GLY A 248 -4.30 -29.95 22.18
N SER A 249 -4.73 -28.81 21.66
CA SER A 249 -5.64 -28.78 20.50
C SER A 249 -4.90 -29.07 19.19
N GLU A 250 -5.60 -29.69 18.24
CA GLU A 250 -5.04 -30.11 16.95
C GLU A 250 -5.89 -29.57 15.78
N VAL A 251 -5.25 -28.99 14.77
CA VAL A 251 -5.91 -28.44 13.58
C VAL A 251 -5.23 -28.93 12.31
N TYR A 252 -5.93 -29.76 11.53
CA TYR A 252 -5.47 -30.25 10.23
C TYR A 252 -6.33 -29.66 9.10
N THR A 253 -5.70 -29.14 8.04
CA THR A 253 -6.40 -28.63 6.86
C THR A 253 -5.79 -29.17 5.56
N SER A 254 -6.63 -29.36 4.54
CA SER A 254 -6.19 -29.78 3.20
C SER A 254 -7.03 -29.17 2.09
N GLY A 255 -6.38 -28.54 1.11
CA GLY A 255 -6.99 -27.80 -0.01
C GLY A 255 -6.23 -26.50 -0.27
N ALA A 256 -6.49 -25.83 -1.39
CA ALA A 256 -5.88 -24.52 -1.66
C ALA A 256 -6.50 -23.41 -0.77
N ALA A 257 -5.68 -22.44 -0.32
CA ALA A 257 -6.06 -21.31 0.53
C ALA A 257 -6.83 -21.71 1.81
N SER A 258 -6.48 -22.86 2.39
CA SER A 258 -7.15 -23.50 3.53
C SER A 258 -6.32 -23.37 4.81
N TYR A 259 -6.34 -22.20 5.43
CA TYR A 259 -5.47 -21.84 6.57
C TYR A 259 -5.76 -22.62 7.86
N GLY A 260 -4.75 -22.90 8.68
CA GLY A 260 -4.94 -23.54 9.99
C GLY A 260 -5.74 -22.66 10.95
N LEU A 261 -5.15 -21.52 11.33
CA LEU A 261 -5.77 -20.45 12.11
C LEU A 261 -5.88 -19.17 11.26
N PHE A 262 -7.06 -18.57 11.16
CA PHE A 262 -7.33 -17.39 10.32
C PHE A 262 -8.04 -16.28 11.10
N ALA A 263 -7.32 -15.21 11.44
CA ALA A 263 -7.87 -13.99 12.02
C ALA A 263 -7.79 -12.84 10.99
N GLN A 264 -8.93 -12.30 10.57
CA GLN A 264 -8.96 -11.20 9.60
C GLN A 264 -9.92 -10.09 10.01
N SER A 265 -9.45 -8.85 9.98
CA SER A 265 -10.31 -7.67 10.13
C SER A 265 -10.18 -6.71 8.96
N ILE A 266 -11.33 -6.23 8.44
CA ILE A 266 -11.41 -5.40 7.23
C ILE A 266 -12.33 -4.20 7.50
N GLY A 267 -11.86 -2.99 7.21
CA GLY A 267 -12.69 -1.80 7.12
C GLY A 267 -13.45 -1.71 5.80
N GLY A 268 -14.70 -1.23 5.83
CA GLY A 268 -15.52 -1.04 4.63
C GLY A 268 -14.98 0.08 3.74
N GLY A 269 -15.16 -0.04 2.43
CA GLY A 269 -14.89 1.07 1.50
C GLY A 269 -15.87 2.24 1.71
N GLY A 270 -15.42 3.46 1.42
CA GLY A 270 -16.31 4.62 1.33
C GLY A 270 -17.11 4.63 0.02
N GLY A 271 -18.26 5.31 0.02
CA GLY A 271 -19.14 5.44 -1.15
C GLY A 271 -18.66 6.52 -2.14
N GLU A 272 -19.18 6.47 -3.36
CA GLU A 272 -18.79 7.38 -4.46
C GLU A 272 -19.54 8.73 -4.43
N GLY A 273 -18.91 9.79 -4.94
CA GLY A 273 -19.51 11.13 -5.07
C GLY A 273 -20.45 11.28 -6.29
N GLY A 274 -21.56 12.01 -6.12
CA GLY A 274 -22.58 12.20 -7.16
C GLY A 274 -22.15 13.08 -8.34
N PHE A 275 -22.73 12.85 -9.53
CA PHE A 275 -22.46 13.56 -10.79
C PHE A 275 -23.24 14.89 -10.90
N SER A 276 -22.59 15.99 -11.34
CA SER A 276 -23.21 17.33 -11.46
C SER A 276 -22.98 18.03 -12.82
N VAL A 277 -24.05 18.51 -13.46
CA VAL A 277 -23.98 19.29 -14.72
C VAL A 277 -24.98 20.46 -14.73
N GLY A 278 -24.49 21.67 -15.05
CA GLY A 278 -25.28 22.88 -15.24
C GLY A 278 -24.47 24.06 -15.81
N LEU A 279 -24.91 25.31 -15.66
CA LEU A 279 -24.06 26.48 -15.97
C LEU A 279 -22.98 26.70 -14.90
N ALA A 280 -23.27 26.36 -13.65
CA ALA A 280 -22.29 26.30 -12.57
C ALA A 280 -22.48 24.99 -11.81
N SER A 281 -21.38 24.27 -11.58
CA SER A 281 -21.36 22.97 -10.94
C SER A 281 -20.17 22.84 -9.98
N LEU A 282 -20.46 22.33 -8.79
CA LEU A 282 -19.45 21.83 -7.85
C LEU A 282 -19.37 20.31 -7.99
N GLY A 283 -18.15 19.78 -8.02
CA GLY A 283 -17.89 18.36 -7.86
C GLY A 283 -18.04 17.94 -6.40
N SER A 284 -18.63 16.78 -6.20
CA SER A 284 -18.82 16.08 -4.92
C SER A 284 -17.52 15.48 -4.37
N GLY A 285 -17.46 15.22 -3.07
CA GLY A 285 -16.49 14.32 -2.46
C GLY A 285 -16.92 12.85 -2.55
N GLY A 286 -15.97 11.92 -2.50
CA GLY A 286 -16.22 10.53 -2.11
C GLY A 286 -16.19 10.36 -0.58
N GLY A 287 -16.58 9.19 -0.09
CA GLY A 287 -16.56 8.87 1.35
C GLY A 287 -15.24 8.29 1.84
N THR A 288 -14.85 8.56 3.08
CA THR A 288 -13.60 7.99 3.64
C THR A 288 -13.72 6.47 3.85
N GLY A 289 -12.67 5.71 3.59
CA GLY A 289 -12.59 4.30 3.95
C GLY A 289 -12.64 4.10 5.47
N GLY A 290 -13.31 3.03 5.92
CA GLY A 290 -13.30 2.61 7.32
C GLY A 290 -11.97 1.96 7.71
N ASN A 291 -11.56 2.10 8.96
CA ASN A 291 -10.35 1.45 9.47
C ASN A 291 -10.56 -0.08 9.58
N GLY A 292 -9.49 -0.85 9.43
CA GLY A 292 -9.47 -2.23 9.92
C GLY A 292 -9.56 -2.27 11.44
N GLY A 293 -9.87 -3.43 12.00
CA GLY A 293 -9.71 -3.72 13.43
C GLY A 293 -8.42 -4.50 13.70
N ALA A 294 -8.06 -4.69 14.97
CA ALA A 294 -6.89 -5.49 15.32
C ALA A 294 -7.14 -6.99 14.99
N ALA A 295 -6.11 -7.68 14.47
CA ALA A 295 -6.16 -9.11 14.16
C ALA A 295 -5.18 -9.88 15.05
N ARG A 296 -5.67 -10.88 15.78
CA ARG A 296 -4.90 -11.57 16.83
C ARG A 296 -5.00 -13.09 16.71
N VAL A 297 -3.86 -13.77 16.80
CA VAL A 297 -3.81 -15.24 16.90
C VAL A 297 -2.94 -15.63 18.09
N TYR A 298 -3.49 -16.48 18.95
CA TYR A 298 -2.78 -17.08 20.09
C TYR A 298 -2.80 -18.59 19.94
N ALA A 299 -1.65 -19.22 19.70
CA ALA A 299 -1.52 -20.67 19.68
C ALA A 299 -0.63 -21.08 20.87
N GLN A 300 -1.21 -21.75 21.86
CA GLN A 300 -0.52 -22.08 23.10
C GLN A 300 0.55 -23.17 22.92
N ASP A 301 1.49 -23.25 23.86
CA ASP A 301 2.51 -24.30 23.91
C ASP A 301 1.87 -25.70 23.82
N GLY A 302 2.40 -26.54 22.92
CA GLY A 302 1.88 -27.89 22.70
C GLY A 302 0.52 -27.95 21.97
N SER A 303 0.14 -26.91 21.22
CA SER A 303 -0.90 -27.01 20.18
C SER A 303 -0.30 -27.39 18.82
N PHE A 304 -1.08 -28.08 17.97
CA PHE A 304 -0.60 -28.63 16.69
C PHE A 304 -1.40 -28.06 15.51
N ILE A 305 -0.69 -27.55 14.51
CA ILE A 305 -1.26 -26.94 13.30
C ILE A 305 -0.59 -27.57 12.08
N THR A 306 -1.38 -28.17 11.18
CA THR A 306 -0.86 -28.80 9.96
C THR A 306 -1.73 -28.45 8.76
N THR A 307 -1.11 -27.92 7.69
CA THR A 307 -1.83 -27.41 6.52
C THR A 307 -1.21 -27.90 5.21
N THR A 308 -2.05 -28.36 4.27
CA THR A 308 -1.60 -28.89 2.98
C THR A 308 -2.36 -28.26 1.81
N GLY A 309 -1.65 -27.88 0.75
CA GLY A 309 -2.20 -27.21 -0.44
C GLY A 309 -1.67 -25.78 -0.64
N GLU A 310 -1.75 -25.29 -1.88
CA GLU A 310 -1.30 -23.95 -2.30
C GLU A 310 -1.86 -22.82 -1.40
N ALA A 311 -1.02 -21.87 -1.02
CA ALA A 311 -1.31 -20.73 -0.14
C ALA A 311 -1.92 -21.08 1.24
N SER A 312 -1.90 -22.34 1.67
CA SER A 312 -2.51 -22.76 2.95
C SER A 312 -1.57 -22.52 4.13
N HIS A 313 -1.47 -21.25 4.58
CA HIS A 313 -0.66 -20.87 5.75
C HIS A 313 -1.10 -21.58 7.05
N GLY A 314 -0.14 -21.88 7.93
CA GLY A 314 -0.41 -22.43 9.26
C GLY A 314 -1.21 -21.45 10.13
N ILE A 315 -0.65 -20.26 10.31
CA ILE A 315 -1.32 -19.10 10.93
C ILE A 315 -1.40 -17.96 9.92
N PHE A 316 -2.58 -17.35 9.80
CA PHE A 316 -2.81 -16.12 9.04
C PHE A 316 -3.52 -15.09 9.91
N ALA A 317 -2.88 -13.94 10.12
CA ALA A 317 -3.40 -12.80 10.86
C ALA A 317 -3.29 -11.53 10.02
N GLN A 318 -4.41 -10.86 9.75
CA GLN A 318 -4.42 -9.73 8.81
C GLN A 318 -5.41 -8.61 9.21
N SER A 319 -4.94 -7.36 9.15
CA SER A 319 -5.76 -6.15 9.28
C SER A 319 -5.69 -5.33 7.99
N ILE A 320 -6.83 -4.92 7.45
CA ILE A 320 -6.94 -4.12 6.22
C ILE A 320 -7.84 -2.91 6.46
N GLY A 321 -7.34 -1.71 6.17
CA GLY A 321 -8.15 -0.52 6.02
C GLY A 321 -8.89 -0.46 4.68
N GLY A 322 -10.14 0.01 4.68
CA GLY A 322 -10.95 0.14 3.48
C GLY A 322 -10.47 1.27 2.56
N GLY A 323 -10.71 1.14 1.25
CA GLY A 323 -10.41 2.21 0.28
C GLY A 323 -11.29 3.46 0.47
N GLY A 324 -10.74 4.63 0.19
CA GLY A 324 -11.50 5.87 0.07
C GLY A 324 -12.28 5.92 -1.25
N GLY A 325 -13.49 6.49 -1.21
CA GLY A 325 -14.34 6.72 -2.37
C GLY A 325 -13.82 7.85 -3.26
N ASN A 326 -14.16 7.77 -4.54
CA ASN A 326 -13.80 8.77 -5.54
C ASN A 326 -14.82 9.91 -5.55
N GLY A 327 -14.37 11.09 -5.94
CA GLY A 327 -15.25 12.25 -6.13
C GLY A 327 -15.89 12.27 -7.53
N GLY A 328 -17.10 12.83 -7.66
CA GLY A 328 -17.87 12.81 -8.91
C GLY A 328 -17.30 13.66 -10.07
N ILE A 329 -18.03 13.76 -11.18
CA ILE A 329 -17.67 14.61 -12.34
C ILE A 329 -18.50 15.89 -12.31
N SER A 330 -17.87 17.03 -12.66
CA SER A 330 -18.53 18.34 -12.76
C SER A 330 -18.34 18.99 -14.14
N GLY A 331 -19.41 19.48 -14.77
CA GLY A 331 -19.33 20.22 -16.04
C GLY A 331 -20.21 21.48 -16.07
N GLY A 332 -19.72 22.57 -16.69
CA GLY A 332 -20.49 23.80 -16.86
C GLY A 332 -19.75 24.97 -17.51
N LEU A 333 -20.21 26.21 -17.28
CA LEU A 333 -19.46 27.42 -17.65
C LEU A 333 -18.32 27.67 -16.66
N VAL A 334 -18.58 27.43 -15.37
CA VAL A 334 -17.55 27.34 -14.32
C VAL A 334 -17.74 26.00 -13.62
N ALA A 335 -16.67 25.21 -13.54
CA ALA A 335 -16.64 23.91 -12.90
C ALA A 335 -15.51 23.83 -11.87
N ILE A 336 -15.81 23.31 -10.67
CA ILE A 336 -14.81 22.97 -9.65
C ILE A 336 -14.82 21.46 -9.48
N GLY A 337 -13.68 20.84 -9.73
CA GLY A 337 -13.47 19.40 -9.64
C GLY A 337 -13.66 18.85 -8.23
N SER A 338 -13.91 17.55 -8.21
CA SER A 338 -14.35 16.78 -7.06
C SER A 338 -13.24 16.46 -6.05
N ARG A 339 -13.56 15.70 -5.01
CA ARG A 339 -12.54 15.21 -4.06
C ARG A 339 -12.60 13.71 -3.89
N GLY A 340 -11.50 13.04 -4.20
CA GLY A 340 -11.23 11.75 -3.59
C GLY A 340 -10.97 11.96 -2.09
N THR A 341 -11.39 11.04 -1.24
CA THR A 341 -11.19 11.16 0.21
C THR A 341 -10.42 9.96 0.77
N SER A 342 -10.12 10.00 2.07
CA SER A 342 -9.02 9.22 2.61
C SER A 342 -9.34 7.73 2.73
N GLY A 343 -8.37 6.87 2.44
CA GLY A 343 -8.41 5.47 2.82
C GLY A 343 -8.42 5.31 4.35
N GLY A 344 -9.07 4.25 4.83
CA GLY A 344 -9.02 3.85 6.23
C GLY A 344 -7.69 3.17 6.56
N SER A 345 -7.27 3.21 7.82
CA SER A 345 -6.01 2.61 8.26
C SER A 345 -6.17 1.14 8.62
N GLY A 346 -5.16 0.32 8.35
CA GLY A 346 -4.98 -0.97 9.01
C GLY A 346 -4.59 -0.76 10.48
N LEU A 347 -4.96 -1.70 11.36
CA LEU A 347 -4.61 -1.67 12.78
C LEU A 347 -3.71 -2.86 13.15
N ASP A 348 -3.35 -2.96 14.43
CA ASP A 348 -2.30 -3.86 14.90
C ASP A 348 -2.61 -5.34 14.63
N VAL A 349 -1.57 -6.08 14.28
CA VAL A 349 -1.59 -7.53 14.10
C VAL A 349 -0.66 -8.16 15.14
N THR A 350 -1.16 -9.16 15.86
CA THR A 350 -0.41 -9.86 16.91
C THR A 350 -0.52 -11.36 16.72
N VAL A 351 0.62 -12.05 16.59
CA VAL A 351 0.70 -13.50 16.64
C VAL A 351 1.62 -13.93 17.76
N GLU A 352 1.12 -14.80 18.63
CA GLU A 352 1.86 -15.46 19.71
C GLU A 352 1.72 -16.97 19.52
N SER A 353 2.84 -17.69 19.38
CA SER A 353 2.86 -19.12 19.03
C SER A 353 3.85 -19.94 19.86
N GLY A 354 3.32 -20.87 20.65
CA GLY A 354 4.02 -22.06 21.15
C GLY A 354 3.67 -23.33 20.38
N ALA A 355 3.04 -23.20 19.20
CA ALA A 355 2.58 -24.33 18.42
C ALA A 355 3.72 -25.06 17.69
N VAL A 356 3.49 -26.33 17.40
CA VAL A 356 4.14 -27.04 16.30
C VAL A 356 3.34 -26.76 15.03
N ILE A 357 3.96 -26.09 14.06
CA ILE A 357 3.37 -25.68 12.79
C ILE A 357 4.07 -26.42 11.65
N THR A 358 3.29 -27.11 10.81
CA THR A 358 3.81 -27.78 9.60
C THR A 358 2.97 -27.40 8.38
N THR A 359 3.62 -26.89 7.34
CA THR A 359 2.94 -26.42 6.12
C THR A 359 3.54 -27.03 4.85
N GLY A 360 2.69 -27.28 3.85
CA GLY A 360 3.09 -27.94 2.61
C GLY A 360 3.19 -29.46 2.77
N VAL A 361 3.91 -30.12 1.87
CA VAL A 361 4.07 -31.59 1.86
C VAL A 361 5.53 -31.95 1.64
N GLU A 362 6.10 -32.71 2.58
CA GLU A 362 7.44 -33.28 2.45
C GLU A 362 7.58 -34.09 1.15
N ASN A 363 8.65 -33.81 0.38
CA ASN A 363 8.97 -34.50 -0.87
C ASN A 363 7.84 -34.50 -1.93
N ASP A 364 7.05 -33.42 -2.05
CA ASP A 364 6.05 -33.27 -3.13
C ASP A 364 6.68 -33.47 -4.53
N PRO A 365 6.32 -34.54 -5.28
CA PRO A 365 6.89 -34.80 -6.60
C PRO A 365 6.34 -33.89 -7.70
N THR A 366 5.34 -33.04 -7.40
CA THR A 366 4.77 -32.08 -8.36
C THR A 366 5.44 -30.70 -8.27
N GLY A 367 5.95 -30.31 -7.10
CA GLY A 367 6.41 -28.94 -6.82
C GLY A 367 5.29 -27.90 -6.79
N LEU A 368 4.03 -28.32 -6.67
CA LEU A 368 2.83 -27.48 -6.73
C LEU A 368 2.01 -27.54 -5.42
N LEU A 369 2.18 -28.58 -4.60
CA LEU A 369 1.48 -28.70 -3.32
C LEU A 369 2.16 -27.80 -2.28
N GLY A 370 1.43 -26.80 -1.79
CA GLY A 370 1.93 -25.90 -0.75
C GLY A 370 2.68 -24.66 -1.25
N LEU A 371 2.68 -24.35 -2.54
CA LEU A 371 3.25 -23.08 -3.03
C LEU A 371 2.78 -21.88 -2.18
N ASP A 372 3.72 -21.07 -1.70
CA ASP A 372 3.49 -19.94 -0.79
C ASP A 372 2.81 -20.29 0.57
N ALA A 373 2.79 -21.55 1.00
CA ALA A 373 2.23 -21.98 2.28
C ALA A 373 3.18 -21.67 3.46
N ARG A 374 3.22 -20.40 3.86
CA ARG A 374 4.04 -19.89 5.00
C ARG A 374 3.58 -20.41 6.37
N GLY A 375 4.50 -20.59 7.31
CA GLY A 375 4.21 -21.03 8.68
C GLY A 375 3.34 -20.03 9.44
N ILE A 376 3.83 -18.81 9.59
CA ILE A 376 3.10 -17.65 10.12
C ILE A 376 3.07 -16.53 9.08
N PHE A 377 1.88 -16.06 8.73
CA PHE A 377 1.64 -14.84 7.97
C PHE A 377 0.96 -13.80 8.88
N ALA A 378 1.60 -12.64 9.08
CA ALA A 378 1.09 -11.53 9.88
C ALA A 378 1.22 -10.22 9.09
N GLN A 379 0.11 -9.55 8.78
CA GLN A 379 0.16 -8.39 7.87
C GLN A 379 -0.88 -7.30 8.19
N SER A 380 -0.42 -6.04 8.29
CA SER A 380 -1.30 -4.87 8.38
C SER A 380 -1.18 -4.02 7.11
N ILE A 381 -2.32 -3.68 6.49
CA ILE A 381 -2.39 -2.88 5.25
C ILE A 381 -3.28 -1.65 5.46
N GLY A 382 -2.76 -0.48 5.10
CA GLY A 382 -3.54 0.75 4.97
C GLY A 382 -4.31 0.82 3.65
N GLY A 383 -5.56 1.28 3.70
CA GLY A 383 -6.42 1.43 2.51
C GLY A 383 -5.94 2.55 1.59
N GLY A 384 -6.08 2.35 0.28
CA GLY A 384 -5.75 3.38 -0.72
C GLY A 384 -6.69 4.59 -0.64
N GLY A 385 -6.17 5.76 -1.00
CA GLY A 385 -6.97 6.98 -1.12
C GLY A 385 -7.82 6.99 -2.38
N GLY A 386 -9.02 7.58 -2.31
CA GLY A 386 -9.90 7.73 -3.47
C GLY A 386 -9.39 8.77 -4.46
N ASN A 387 -9.81 8.69 -5.73
CA ASN A 387 -9.37 9.60 -6.79
C ASN A 387 -10.37 10.76 -6.96
N ALA A 388 -9.93 11.88 -7.56
CA ALA A 388 -10.85 12.90 -8.05
C ALA A 388 -11.10 12.72 -9.55
N LEU A 389 -12.34 12.96 -10.00
CA LEU A 389 -12.74 12.87 -11.41
C LEU A 389 -12.88 14.25 -12.07
N GLY A 390 -12.86 14.28 -13.41
CA GLY A 390 -12.52 15.46 -14.20
C GLY A 390 -13.52 16.63 -14.13
N ALA A 391 -13.03 17.83 -14.48
CA ALA A 391 -13.81 19.06 -14.54
C ALA A 391 -13.68 19.78 -15.91
N GLY A 392 -14.78 20.28 -16.46
CA GLY A 392 -14.78 20.95 -17.77
C GLY A 392 -15.65 22.21 -17.83
N GLY A 393 -15.12 23.29 -18.41
CA GLY A 393 -15.89 24.53 -18.64
C GLY A 393 -15.13 25.67 -19.32
N LEU A 394 -15.58 26.91 -19.14
CA LEU A 394 -14.81 28.10 -19.54
C LEU A 394 -13.67 28.35 -18.53
N VAL A 395 -13.97 28.17 -17.25
CA VAL A 395 -12.98 28.11 -16.16
C VAL A 395 -13.17 26.78 -15.43
N ALA A 396 -12.10 25.98 -15.33
CA ALA A 396 -12.11 24.68 -14.68
C ALA A 396 -10.98 24.58 -13.65
N LEU A 397 -11.33 24.21 -12.42
CA LEU A 397 -10.37 23.80 -11.40
C LEU A 397 -10.44 22.29 -11.24
N GLY A 398 -9.29 21.61 -11.19
CA GLY A 398 -9.18 20.17 -11.02
C GLY A 398 -9.37 19.75 -9.57
N GLY A 399 -9.81 18.51 -9.37
CA GLY A 399 -10.17 17.95 -8.08
C GLY A 399 -8.99 17.33 -7.32
N SER A 400 -9.05 17.29 -5.99
CA SER A 400 -7.96 16.74 -5.16
C SER A 400 -8.16 15.25 -4.84
N GLY A 401 -7.15 14.42 -5.10
CA GLY A 401 -7.12 13.02 -4.67
C GLY A 401 -7.03 12.89 -3.13
N GLY A 402 -7.55 11.79 -2.61
CA GLY A 402 -7.57 11.47 -1.19
C GLY A 402 -6.26 10.88 -0.70
N GLY A 403 -5.88 11.15 0.55
CA GLY A 403 -4.74 10.50 1.19
C GLY A 403 -5.02 9.01 1.50
N ALA A 404 -4.00 8.19 1.63
CA ALA A 404 -4.19 6.81 2.06
C ALA A 404 -4.22 6.66 3.59
N GLY A 405 -4.75 5.53 4.06
CA GLY A 405 -4.64 5.11 5.44
C GLY A 405 -3.26 4.52 5.74
N GLY A 406 -2.81 4.65 7.00
CA GLY A 406 -1.59 3.98 7.46
C GLY A 406 -1.83 2.49 7.78
N ALA A 407 -0.76 1.77 8.07
CA ALA A 407 -0.84 0.43 8.64
C ALA A 407 -0.69 0.46 10.18
N GLY A 408 -1.04 -0.66 10.81
CA GLY A 408 -0.81 -0.91 12.23
C GLY A 408 0.50 -1.67 12.50
N THR A 409 0.85 -1.76 13.78
CA THR A 409 2.01 -2.49 14.28
C THR A 409 1.86 -3.97 13.95
N VAL A 410 2.92 -4.65 13.52
CA VAL A 410 2.91 -6.12 13.36
C VAL A 410 3.89 -6.72 14.35
N THR A 411 3.37 -7.55 15.27
CA THR A 411 4.19 -8.26 16.26
C THR A 411 4.00 -9.77 16.11
N VAL A 412 5.09 -10.50 15.92
CA VAL A 412 5.10 -11.98 15.93
C VAL A 412 6.07 -12.45 17.01
N THR A 413 5.62 -13.29 17.93
CA THR A 413 6.44 -13.91 18.98
C THR A 413 6.27 -15.42 18.93
N THR A 414 7.37 -16.17 18.86
CA THR A 414 7.38 -17.61 19.10
C THR A 414 7.92 -17.92 20.49
N THR A 415 7.40 -18.96 21.16
CA THR A 415 7.98 -19.47 22.42
C THR A 415 9.13 -20.43 22.12
N GLY A 416 9.92 -20.80 23.14
CA GLY A 416 11.02 -21.75 23.00
C GLY A 416 10.58 -23.18 22.63
N ASP A 417 9.31 -23.52 22.85
CA ASP A 417 8.73 -24.82 22.50
C ASP A 417 8.11 -24.84 21.08
N SER A 418 8.04 -23.69 20.40
CA SER A 418 7.48 -23.61 19.05
C SER A 418 8.44 -24.18 17.99
N VAL A 419 7.90 -24.92 17.04
CA VAL A 419 8.63 -25.46 15.89
C VAL A 419 7.84 -25.14 14.63
N ILE A 420 8.49 -24.50 13.65
CA ILE A 420 7.89 -24.17 12.35
C ILE A 420 8.65 -24.91 11.25
N THR A 421 7.94 -25.77 10.51
CA THR A 421 8.50 -26.47 9.34
C THR A 421 7.65 -26.19 8.10
N THR A 422 8.27 -25.67 7.04
CA THR A 422 7.60 -25.39 5.77
C THR A 422 8.27 -26.15 4.63
N TRP A 423 7.49 -26.79 3.75
CA TRP A 423 8.03 -27.75 2.77
C TRP A 423 8.08 -27.27 1.31
N SER A 424 7.65 -26.03 1.05
CA SER A 424 7.25 -25.61 -0.30
C SER A 424 7.81 -24.24 -0.68
N ARG A 425 8.09 -24.06 -1.98
CA ARG A 425 8.58 -22.81 -2.59
C ARG A 425 7.75 -21.59 -2.14
N GLY A 426 8.42 -20.55 -1.65
CA GLY A 426 7.82 -19.33 -1.09
C GLY A 426 7.22 -19.49 0.32
N GLY A 427 7.24 -20.68 0.90
CA GLY A 427 6.75 -20.94 2.25
C GLY A 427 7.70 -20.40 3.32
N ASP A 428 7.70 -19.08 3.56
CA ASP A 428 8.45 -18.50 4.67
C ASP A 428 8.05 -19.12 6.03
N GLY A 429 8.99 -19.25 6.96
CA GLY A 429 8.69 -19.68 8.33
C GLY A 429 7.84 -18.63 9.06
N ILE A 430 8.32 -17.39 9.09
CA ILE A 430 7.58 -16.21 9.55
C ILE A 430 7.62 -15.12 8.46
N PHE A 431 6.46 -14.61 8.09
CA PHE A 431 6.29 -13.41 7.28
C PHE A 431 5.52 -12.35 8.07
N ALA A 432 6.17 -11.23 8.39
CA ALA A 432 5.61 -10.11 9.14
C ALA A 432 5.73 -8.81 8.32
N GLN A 433 4.62 -8.15 7.98
CA GLN A 433 4.66 -7.00 7.07
C GLN A 433 3.64 -5.89 7.39
N SER A 434 4.10 -4.64 7.47
CA SER A 434 3.24 -3.45 7.67
C SER A 434 3.35 -2.53 6.46
N VAL A 435 2.24 -2.30 5.73
CA VAL A 435 2.23 -1.61 4.42
C VAL A 435 1.21 -0.46 4.42
N GLY A 436 1.68 0.79 4.35
CA GLY A 436 0.81 1.95 4.16
C GLY A 436 0.19 2.01 2.76
N GLY A 437 -1.04 2.52 2.64
CA GLY A 437 -1.75 2.57 1.36
C GLY A 437 -1.19 3.61 0.37
N GLY A 438 -1.52 3.47 -0.92
CA GLY A 438 -1.18 4.47 -1.95
C GLY A 438 -2.19 5.62 -2.02
N GLY A 439 -1.70 6.86 -2.14
CA GLY A 439 -2.55 8.05 -2.29
C GLY A 439 -3.27 8.12 -3.64
N GLY A 440 -4.50 8.67 -3.65
CA GLY A 440 -5.32 8.77 -4.85
C GLY A 440 -4.92 9.94 -5.78
N THR A 441 -5.32 9.88 -7.05
CA THR A 441 -4.92 10.87 -8.06
C THR A 441 -5.79 12.13 -8.05
N GLY A 442 -5.17 13.26 -8.38
CA GLY A 442 -5.86 14.51 -8.69
C GLY A 442 -6.49 14.51 -10.08
N SER A 443 -7.52 15.32 -10.31
CA SER A 443 -8.33 15.25 -11.53
C SER A 443 -7.89 16.19 -12.66
N THR A 444 -8.14 15.76 -13.89
CA THR A 444 -7.88 16.52 -15.11
C THR A 444 -8.88 17.67 -15.28
N SER A 445 -8.43 18.85 -15.71
CA SER A 445 -9.29 20.01 -16.00
C SER A 445 -9.11 20.55 -17.42
N GLY A 446 -10.20 21.04 -18.02
CA GLY A 446 -10.21 21.59 -19.38
C GLY A 446 -11.06 22.85 -19.54
N GLY A 447 -10.52 23.89 -20.17
CA GLY A 447 -11.28 25.11 -20.46
C GLY A 447 -10.51 26.23 -21.17
N VAL A 448 -10.89 27.49 -20.95
CA VAL A 448 -10.08 28.66 -21.32
C VAL A 448 -9.05 28.95 -20.23
N ALA A 449 -9.44 28.85 -18.95
CA ALA A 449 -8.50 28.78 -17.83
C ALA A 449 -8.65 27.42 -17.13
N ALA A 450 -7.55 26.69 -16.98
CA ALA A 450 -7.51 25.37 -16.37
C ALA A 450 -6.40 25.26 -15.31
N LEU A 451 -6.68 24.60 -14.19
CA LEU A 451 -5.70 24.18 -13.18
C LEU A 451 -5.92 22.70 -12.88
N GLY A 452 -4.94 21.84 -13.09
CA GLY A 452 -5.01 20.43 -12.78
C GLY A 452 -5.09 20.16 -11.27
N GLY A 453 -5.72 19.04 -10.89
CA GLY A 453 -5.99 18.69 -9.51
C GLY A 453 -4.80 18.09 -8.76
N THR A 454 -4.73 18.26 -7.44
CA THR A 454 -3.60 17.74 -6.64
C THR A 454 -3.77 16.26 -6.30
N GLY A 455 -2.70 15.46 -6.33
CA GLY A 455 -2.73 14.10 -5.77
C GLY A 455 -2.88 14.09 -4.25
N GLY A 456 -3.29 12.96 -3.68
CA GLY A 456 -3.35 12.71 -2.23
C GLY A 456 -2.09 12.04 -1.69
N ALA A 457 -1.80 12.23 -0.40
CA ALA A 457 -0.58 11.67 0.23
C ALA A 457 -0.64 10.14 0.41
N GLY A 458 0.51 9.48 0.45
CA GLY A 458 0.62 8.07 0.84
C GLY A 458 0.30 7.83 2.32
N GLY A 459 0.12 6.58 2.71
CA GLY A 459 -0.09 6.15 4.10
C GLY A 459 1.20 5.63 4.73
N ASN A 460 1.39 5.80 6.05
CA ASN A 460 2.60 5.30 6.71
C ASN A 460 2.61 3.78 6.85
N GLY A 461 3.76 3.15 6.60
CA GLY A 461 4.09 1.86 7.19
C GLY A 461 4.32 2.02 8.69
N ASN A 462 4.21 0.94 9.46
CA ASN A 462 4.31 0.98 10.92
C ASN A 462 5.26 -0.10 11.43
N VAL A 463 5.54 -0.10 12.74
CA VAL A 463 6.61 -0.91 13.34
C VAL A 463 6.35 -2.40 13.14
N VAL A 464 7.39 -3.14 12.75
CA VAL A 464 7.34 -4.60 12.61
C VAL A 464 8.35 -5.22 13.57
N THR A 465 7.87 -6.06 14.49
CA THR A 465 8.69 -6.75 15.50
C THR A 465 8.50 -8.25 15.36
N VAL A 466 9.60 -8.99 15.16
CA VAL A 466 9.61 -10.46 15.24
C VAL A 466 10.56 -10.88 16.35
N ILE A 467 10.05 -11.70 17.27
CA ILE A 467 10.82 -12.35 18.33
C ILE A 467 10.74 -13.85 18.09
N ASN A 468 11.79 -14.43 17.51
CA ASN A 468 11.86 -15.88 17.32
C ASN A 468 12.66 -16.54 18.44
N ASN A 469 11.99 -17.33 19.28
CA ASN A 469 12.65 -18.20 20.28
C ASN A 469 12.58 -19.69 19.90
N GLY A 470 11.67 -20.07 19.00
CA GLY A 470 11.48 -21.44 18.51
C GLY A 470 12.37 -21.82 17.34
N ALA A 471 12.33 -23.10 16.94
CA ALA A 471 13.06 -23.60 15.78
C ALA A 471 12.30 -23.30 14.47
N ILE A 472 13.00 -22.84 13.43
CA ILE A 472 12.46 -22.62 12.09
C ILE A 472 13.28 -23.42 11.07
N THR A 473 12.60 -24.27 10.29
CA THR A 473 13.18 -24.98 9.14
C THR A 473 12.31 -24.77 7.91
N THR A 474 12.90 -24.32 6.80
CA THR A 474 12.16 -24.07 5.55
C THR A 474 12.76 -24.81 4.37
N HIS A 475 11.93 -25.30 3.45
CA HIS A 475 12.36 -26.00 2.24
C HIS A 475 11.72 -25.42 0.97
N GLY A 476 12.44 -25.51 -0.14
CA GLY A 476 12.07 -24.93 -1.43
C GLY A 476 12.65 -23.53 -1.67
N ASP A 477 12.72 -23.11 -2.93
CA ASP A 477 13.22 -21.78 -3.31
C ASP A 477 12.37 -20.65 -2.70
N TYR A 478 12.97 -19.49 -2.46
CA TYR A 478 12.33 -18.29 -1.91
C TYR A 478 11.62 -18.48 -0.56
N ALA A 479 11.83 -19.60 0.15
CA ALA A 479 11.20 -19.92 1.43
C ALA A 479 12.10 -19.46 2.58
N ARG A 480 11.93 -18.22 3.06
CA ARG A 480 12.85 -17.60 4.02
C ARG A 480 12.52 -18.00 5.46
N GLY A 481 13.51 -18.06 6.34
CA GLY A 481 13.27 -18.38 7.76
C GLY A 481 12.39 -17.32 8.42
N VAL A 482 12.84 -16.07 8.40
CA VAL A 482 12.06 -14.89 8.81
C VAL A 482 12.15 -13.81 7.73
N PHE A 483 10.99 -13.31 7.29
CA PHE A 483 10.85 -12.06 6.56
C PHE A 483 10.10 -11.04 7.42
N ALA A 484 10.71 -9.87 7.63
CA ALA A 484 10.11 -8.75 8.36
C ALA A 484 10.26 -7.46 7.55
N GLN A 485 9.16 -6.78 7.22
CA GLN A 485 9.21 -5.59 6.38
C GLN A 485 8.18 -4.49 6.70
N SER A 486 8.63 -3.25 6.85
CA SER A 486 7.77 -2.05 6.91
C SER A 486 7.88 -1.26 5.61
N VAL A 487 6.74 -0.91 5.00
CA VAL A 487 6.67 -0.21 3.71
C VAL A 487 5.78 1.02 3.81
N GLY A 488 6.34 2.17 3.49
CA GLY A 488 5.64 3.43 3.32
C GLY A 488 4.88 3.49 1.99
N GLY A 489 3.66 4.02 2.03
CA GLY A 489 2.78 4.17 0.88
C GLY A 489 3.24 5.29 -0.06
N GLY A 490 3.06 5.07 -1.37
CA GLY A 490 3.40 6.05 -2.40
C GLY A 490 2.40 7.23 -2.45
N GLY A 491 2.90 8.39 -2.87
CA GLY A 491 2.09 9.58 -3.10
C GLY A 491 1.30 9.51 -4.41
N GLY A 492 0.07 10.03 -4.42
CA GLY A 492 -0.77 10.11 -5.60
C GLY A 492 -0.30 11.18 -6.59
N ALA A 493 -0.51 10.93 -7.88
CA ALA A 493 -0.16 11.86 -8.95
C ALA A 493 -1.14 13.05 -9.08
N GLY A 494 -0.65 14.18 -9.57
CA GLY A 494 -1.45 15.33 -9.96
C GLY A 494 -2.13 15.15 -11.31
N GLY A 495 -3.29 15.76 -11.50
CA GLY A 495 -4.07 15.73 -12.74
C GLY A 495 -3.65 16.79 -13.75
N ASP A 496 -3.95 16.55 -15.02
CA ASP A 496 -3.56 17.44 -16.13
C ASP A 496 -4.42 18.73 -16.24
N GLY A 497 -3.90 19.75 -16.93
CA GLY A 497 -4.61 20.98 -17.25
C GLY A 497 -4.56 21.34 -18.74
N GLY A 498 -5.72 21.58 -19.37
CA GLY A 498 -5.81 21.95 -20.79
C GLY A 498 -6.55 23.29 -21.04
N GLY A 499 -5.95 24.24 -21.77
CA GLY A 499 -6.67 25.47 -22.11
C GLY A 499 -5.91 26.63 -22.75
N LEU A 500 -6.51 27.82 -22.76
CA LEU A 500 -5.85 29.04 -23.24
C LEU A 500 -4.69 29.44 -22.29
N VAL A 501 -4.95 29.31 -20.98
CA VAL A 501 -3.97 29.30 -19.90
C VAL A 501 -4.20 28.03 -19.08
N ALA A 502 -3.15 27.23 -18.86
CA ALA A 502 -3.25 25.98 -18.12
C ALA A 502 -2.11 25.77 -17.12
N LEU A 503 -2.44 25.28 -15.93
CA LEU A 503 -1.48 24.84 -14.92
C LEU A 503 -1.73 23.35 -14.60
N GLY A 504 -0.68 22.58 -14.37
CA GLY A 504 -0.76 21.16 -14.01
C GLY A 504 -0.90 20.99 -12.49
N GLY A 505 -1.60 19.94 -12.06
CA GLY A 505 -1.77 19.64 -10.65
C GLY A 505 -0.51 19.09 -10.01
N SER A 506 -0.27 19.36 -8.72
CA SER A 506 0.89 18.79 -8.02
C SER A 506 0.67 17.33 -7.64
N GLY A 507 1.68 16.49 -7.86
CA GLY A 507 1.81 15.21 -7.18
C GLY A 507 2.00 15.41 -5.67
N SER A 508 1.65 14.39 -4.89
CA SER A 508 1.66 14.45 -3.43
C SER A 508 2.84 13.73 -2.80
N ALA A 509 3.11 14.07 -1.54
CA ALA A 509 4.14 13.41 -0.74
C ALA A 509 3.85 11.92 -0.52
N ALA A 510 4.90 11.13 -0.53
CA ALA A 510 4.86 9.77 -0.01
C ALA A 510 4.85 9.75 1.53
N SER A 511 4.71 8.54 2.08
CA SER A 511 4.75 8.28 3.51
C SER A 511 5.83 7.27 3.89
N THR A 512 6.25 7.26 5.16
CA THR A 512 7.48 6.58 5.60
C THR A 512 7.30 5.09 5.84
N GLY A 513 8.37 4.32 5.62
CA GLY A 513 8.55 3.03 6.29
C GLY A 513 8.98 3.27 7.74
N ALA A 514 8.56 2.41 8.67
CA ALA A 514 8.88 2.54 10.09
C ALA A 514 9.96 1.54 10.53
N ALA A 515 10.29 1.53 11.82
CA ALA A 515 11.33 0.65 12.36
C ALA A 515 10.95 -0.84 12.21
N VAL A 516 11.95 -1.68 11.93
CA VAL A 516 11.79 -3.13 11.83
C VAL A 516 12.84 -3.82 12.68
N THR A 517 12.40 -4.61 13.67
CA THR A 517 13.29 -5.30 14.61
C THR A 517 13.04 -6.81 14.57
N VAL A 518 14.10 -7.59 14.31
CA VAL A 518 14.09 -9.04 14.46
C VAL A 518 15.04 -9.42 15.60
N THR A 519 14.52 -10.12 16.61
CA THR A 519 15.31 -10.72 17.68
C THR A 519 15.20 -12.23 17.57
N ASN A 520 16.33 -12.90 17.31
CA ASN A 520 16.39 -14.34 17.09
C ASN A 520 17.24 -15.03 18.16
N THR A 521 16.58 -15.84 19.00
CA THR A 521 17.22 -16.75 19.96
C THR A 521 17.03 -18.22 19.60
N GLY A 522 16.10 -18.53 18.68
CA GLY A 522 15.90 -19.84 18.08
C GLY A 522 16.87 -20.15 16.93
N GLY A 523 16.97 -21.42 16.51
CA GLY A 523 17.74 -21.82 15.34
C GLY A 523 16.95 -21.64 14.05
N VAL A 524 17.60 -21.20 12.97
CA VAL A 524 16.96 -21.01 11.65
C VAL A 524 17.77 -21.70 10.55
N GLU A 525 17.13 -22.56 9.76
CA GLU A 525 17.77 -23.38 8.72
C GLU A 525 16.92 -23.39 7.43
N THR A 526 17.53 -23.13 6.26
CA THR A 526 16.80 -22.96 5.00
C THR A 526 17.37 -23.75 3.82
N PHE A 527 16.50 -24.49 3.12
CA PHE A 527 16.83 -25.43 2.06
C PHE A 527 16.23 -25.03 0.70
N GLY A 528 16.77 -23.99 0.06
CA GLY A 528 16.41 -23.62 -1.31
C GLY A 528 17.09 -22.35 -1.81
N ASN A 529 16.97 -22.07 -3.10
CA ASN A 529 17.63 -20.92 -3.71
C ASN A 529 16.86 -19.63 -3.39
N ARG A 530 17.56 -18.54 -3.03
CA ARG A 530 17.00 -17.27 -2.52
C ARG A 530 16.19 -17.40 -1.22
N SER A 531 16.40 -18.48 -0.49
CA SER A 531 15.78 -18.76 0.81
C SER A 531 16.67 -18.20 1.93
N HIS A 532 16.65 -16.88 2.16
CA HIS A 532 17.40 -16.23 3.24
C HIS A 532 16.99 -16.74 4.63
N ALA A 533 17.93 -16.86 5.59
CA ALA A 533 17.55 -17.20 6.97
C ALA A 533 16.82 -16.03 7.64
N LEU A 534 17.41 -14.83 7.68
CA LEU A 534 16.74 -13.59 8.10
C LEU A 534 16.77 -12.54 6.97
N GLN A 535 15.60 -12.04 6.55
CA GLN A 535 15.46 -10.89 5.64
C GLN A 535 14.62 -9.79 6.31
N VAL A 536 15.22 -8.62 6.51
CA VAL A 536 14.69 -7.55 7.37
C VAL A 536 14.81 -6.21 6.64
N GLN A 537 13.69 -5.54 6.38
CA GLN A 537 13.68 -4.36 5.50
C GLN A 537 12.77 -3.21 5.98
N SER A 538 13.24 -1.97 5.88
CA SER A 538 12.37 -0.79 5.97
C SER A 538 12.45 0.01 4.68
N ILE A 539 11.30 0.36 4.10
CA ILE A 539 11.21 0.97 2.76
C ILE A 539 10.29 2.19 2.82
N GLY A 540 10.78 3.36 2.41
CA GLY A 540 9.99 4.58 2.25
C GLY A 540 9.21 4.61 0.93
N GLY A 541 8.05 5.25 0.92
CA GLY A 541 7.22 5.37 -0.27
C GLY A 541 7.80 6.33 -1.33
N GLY A 542 7.49 6.08 -2.61
CA GLY A 542 7.83 6.97 -3.72
C GLY A 542 6.82 8.12 -3.87
N GLY A 543 7.30 9.34 -4.13
CA GLY A 543 6.48 10.54 -4.30
C GLY A 543 5.69 10.53 -5.61
N GLY A 544 4.51 11.15 -5.62
CA GLY A 544 3.64 11.18 -6.80
C GLY A 544 4.11 12.16 -7.88
N ASP A 545 3.88 11.85 -9.15
CA ASP A 545 4.24 12.72 -10.28
C ASP A 545 3.31 13.93 -10.42
N GLY A 546 3.83 15.03 -10.99
CA GLY A 546 3.05 16.23 -11.33
C GLY A 546 2.30 16.09 -12.66
N GLY A 547 1.09 16.63 -12.71
CA GLY A 547 0.21 16.63 -13.88
C GLY A 547 0.73 17.49 -15.02
N SER A 548 0.44 17.09 -16.25
CA SER A 548 0.92 17.75 -17.48
C SER A 548 -0.02 18.86 -17.97
N THR A 549 0.45 19.66 -18.92
CA THR A 549 -0.33 20.76 -19.51
C THR A 549 -0.20 20.89 -21.02
N GLY A 550 -1.30 21.29 -21.66
CA GLY A 550 -1.35 21.64 -23.07
C GLY A 550 -2.22 22.88 -23.28
N GLY A 551 -1.77 23.84 -24.10
CA GLY A 551 -2.51 25.08 -24.23
C GLY A 551 -2.02 26.08 -25.27
N VAL A 552 -2.49 27.32 -25.16
CA VAL A 552 -2.28 28.37 -26.17
C VAL A 552 -1.25 29.41 -25.72
N PHE A 553 -1.54 30.22 -24.69
CA PHE A 553 -0.72 31.38 -24.32
C PHE A 553 0.25 31.12 -23.17
N LEU A 554 -0.17 30.41 -22.12
CA LEU A 554 0.68 30.10 -20.97
C LEU A 554 0.38 28.70 -20.46
N THR A 555 1.39 27.84 -20.39
CA THR A 555 1.31 26.53 -19.74
C THR A 555 2.41 26.32 -18.71
N ILE A 556 2.06 25.70 -17.59
CA ILE A 556 2.97 25.37 -16.48
C ILE A 556 2.69 23.95 -16.01
N GLY A 557 3.63 23.03 -16.15
CA GLY A 557 3.52 21.66 -15.64
C GLY A 557 3.50 21.62 -14.11
N GLY A 558 2.78 20.64 -13.54
CA GLY A 558 2.67 20.47 -12.09
C GLY A 558 3.96 19.95 -11.46
N SER A 559 4.20 20.26 -10.18
CA SER A 559 5.34 19.72 -9.43
C SER A 559 5.10 18.27 -9.00
N GLY A 560 6.14 17.43 -9.02
CA GLY A 560 6.12 16.15 -8.32
C GLY A 560 6.17 16.32 -6.79
N GLY A 561 5.74 15.30 -6.06
CA GLY A 561 5.81 15.25 -4.59
C GLY A 561 7.08 14.57 -4.06
N PRO A 562 7.51 14.85 -2.82
CA PRO A 562 8.71 14.24 -2.24
C PRO A 562 8.54 12.74 -1.95
N GLY A 563 9.64 12.00 -2.13
CA GLY A 563 9.79 10.65 -1.60
C GLY A 563 10.00 10.66 -0.09
N ALA A 564 9.60 9.58 0.58
CA ALA A 564 9.64 9.49 2.04
C ALA A 564 10.79 8.59 2.52
N GLY A 565 11.24 8.82 3.74
CA GLY A 565 12.30 8.00 4.34
C GLY A 565 11.84 6.62 4.80
N SER A 566 12.81 5.77 5.08
CA SER A 566 12.62 4.51 5.82
C SER A 566 13.04 4.65 7.29
N GLY A 567 12.71 3.65 8.10
CA GLY A 567 13.06 3.59 9.52
C GLY A 567 14.31 2.77 9.80
N LEU A 568 14.70 2.73 11.07
CA LEU A 568 15.75 1.86 11.60
C LEU A 568 15.44 0.38 11.31
N VAL A 569 16.41 -0.36 10.78
CA VAL A 569 16.39 -1.82 10.74
C VAL A 569 17.30 -2.35 11.83
N THR A 570 16.82 -3.27 12.65
CA THR A 570 17.60 -3.89 13.74
C THR A 570 17.52 -5.41 13.67
N VAL A 571 18.66 -6.09 13.70
CA VAL A 571 18.75 -7.55 13.83
C VAL A 571 19.56 -7.90 15.07
N ASN A 572 18.96 -8.59 16.04
CA ASN A 572 19.61 -9.06 17.26
C ASN A 572 19.67 -10.59 17.23
N ASN A 573 20.85 -11.18 16.99
CA ASN A 573 20.97 -12.63 16.81
C ASN A 573 21.83 -13.30 17.88
N TYR A 574 21.27 -14.35 18.51
CA TYR A 574 21.85 -15.09 19.65
C TYR A 574 22.13 -16.57 19.32
N ASN A 575 21.80 -17.03 18.11
CA ASN A 575 21.83 -18.46 17.75
C ASN A 575 22.19 -18.63 16.27
N ASN A 576 22.28 -19.87 15.79
CA ASN A 576 22.83 -20.19 14.48
C ASN A 576 21.83 -19.94 13.35
N LEU A 577 22.35 -19.47 12.22
CA LEU A 577 21.62 -19.23 10.98
C LEU A 577 22.30 -20.04 9.86
N THR A 578 21.57 -20.96 9.24
CA THR A 578 22.08 -21.87 8.19
C THR A 578 21.29 -21.69 6.90
N THR A 579 21.99 -21.58 5.76
CA THR A 579 21.37 -21.58 4.43
C THR A 579 22.10 -22.49 3.45
N HIS A 580 21.34 -23.25 2.65
CA HIS A 580 21.90 -24.29 1.78
C HIS A 580 21.92 -23.95 0.28
N GLY A 581 21.05 -23.06 -0.20
CA GLY A 581 20.89 -22.79 -1.64
C GLY A 581 21.73 -21.61 -2.18
N ASP A 582 21.64 -21.42 -3.49
CA ASP A 582 22.20 -20.27 -4.20
C ASP A 582 21.47 -18.96 -3.88
N ASP A 583 22.19 -17.83 -3.93
CA ASP A 583 21.67 -16.48 -3.66
C ASP A 583 20.95 -16.35 -2.30
N ALA A 584 21.23 -17.23 -1.34
CA ALA A 584 20.50 -17.42 -0.08
C ALA A 584 21.33 -16.93 1.12
N HIS A 585 21.29 -15.61 1.36
CA HIS A 585 22.02 -14.98 2.47
C HIS A 585 21.60 -15.42 3.88
N GLY A 586 22.55 -15.47 4.82
CA GLY A 586 22.26 -15.70 6.23
C GLY A 586 21.45 -14.56 6.86
N VAL A 587 21.97 -13.33 6.77
CA VAL A 587 21.26 -12.10 7.14
C VAL A 587 21.25 -11.13 5.97
N PHE A 588 20.08 -10.61 5.63
CA PHE A 588 19.88 -9.49 4.72
C PHE A 588 19.10 -8.39 5.44
N ALA A 589 19.78 -7.34 5.89
CA ALA A 589 19.23 -6.19 6.58
C ALA A 589 19.33 -4.95 5.67
N GLN A 590 18.22 -4.28 5.35
CA GLN A 590 18.23 -3.18 4.37
C GLN A 590 17.23 -2.06 4.67
N SER A 591 17.69 -0.82 4.72
CA SER A 591 16.83 0.36 4.83
C SER A 591 16.91 1.23 3.57
N VAL A 592 15.77 1.55 2.95
CA VAL A 592 15.71 2.20 1.63
C VAL A 592 14.73 3.37 1.62
N GLY A 593 15.24 4.59 1.42
CA GLY A 593 14.42 5.78 1.17
C GLY A 593 13.73 5.73 -0.21
N GLY A 594 12.48 6.19 -0.28
CA GLY A 594 11.69 6.18 -1.51
C GLY A 594 12.07 7.31 -2.49
N GLY A 595 11.88 7.08 -3.79
CA GLY A 595 12.20 8.07 -4.83
C GLY A 595 11.28 9.30 -4.83
N GLY A 596 11.79 10.45 -5.28
CA GLY A 596 11.00 11.66 -5.50
C GLY A 596 10.19 11.63 -6.80
N GLY A 597 8.99 12.21 -6.79
CA GLY A 597 8.11 12.31 -7.95
C GLY A 597 8.62 13.31 -9.00
N ASN A 598 8.29 13.06 -10.26
CA ASN A 598 8.72 13.87 -11.41
C ASN A 598 7.78 15.07 -11.64
N GLY A 599 8.30 16.10 -12.31
CA GLY A 599 7.51 17.25 -12.73
C GLY A 599 6.77 17.01 -14.06
N GLY A 600 5.56 17.56 -14.18
CA GLY A 600 4.69 17.40 -15.33
C GLY A 600 5.17 18.14 -16.59
N PHE A 601 4.77 17.63 -17.76
CA PHE A 601 5.08 18.20 -19.06
C PHE A 601 4.30 19.50 -19.33
N ALA A 602 4.83 20.38 -20.18
CA ALA A 602 4.13 21.59 -20.63
C ALA A 602 4.30 21.86 -22.13
N ALA A 603 3.18 21.98 -22.85
CA ALA A 603 3.14 22.42 -24.24
C ALA A 603 2.28 23.69 -24.43
N SER A 604 2.74 24.64 -25.26
CA SER A 604 1.99 25.84 -25.66
C SER A 604 2.12 26.06 -27.17
N VAL A 605 1.00 26.33 -27.86
CA VAL A 605 0.95 26.66 -29.29
C VAL A 605 0.11 27.93 -29.51
N SER A 606 0.74 29.05 -29.87
CA SER A 606 0.11 30.38 -29.84
C SER A 606 0.08 31.14 -31.17
N ALA A 607 -0.80 32.14 -31.30
CA ALA A 607 -0.89 32.97 -32.50
C ALA A 607 0.04 34.20 -32.51
N PHE A 608 0.70 34.52 -31.38
CA PHE A 608 1.58 35.69 -31.25
C PHE A 608 2.66 35.43 -30.19
N VAL A 609 2.32 35.62 -28.91
CA VAL A 609 3.19 35.40 -27.75
C VAL A 609 2.77 34.11 -27.05
N GLY A 610 3.70 33.28 -26.60
CA GLY A 610 3.38 32.12 -25.79
C GLY A 610 4.52 31.70 -24.87
N VAL A 611 4.17 31.00 -23.79
CA VAL A 611 5.08 30.56 -22.72
C VAL A 611 4.75 29.12 -22.31
N ALA A 612 5.78 28.27 -22.17
CA ALA A 612 5.69 26.95 -21.55
C ALA A 612 6.73 26.82 -20.44
N ILE A 613 6.35 26.29 -19.27
CA ILE A 613 7.23 26.03 -18.13
C ILE A 613 7.02 24.59 -17.67
N GLY A 614 8.07 23.78 -17.64
CA GLY A 614 8.01 22.40 -17.16
C GLY A 614 7.90 22.34 -15.63
N GLY A 615 7.17 21.37 -15.11
CA GLY A 615 7.01 21.17 -13.67
C GLY A 615 8.31 20.74 -12.99
N THR A 616 8.47 21.03 -11.71
CA THR A 616 9.66 20.61 -10.95
C THR A 616 9.53 19.18 -10.44
N GLY A 617 10.60 18.39 -10.55
CA GLY A 617 10.76 17.16 -9.77
C GLY A 617 11.02 17.48 -8.29
N SER A 618 10.80 16.49 -7.43
CA SER A 618 10.95 16.62 -5.97
C SER A 618 12.03 15.70 -5.40
N SER A 619 12.44 15.93 -4.15
CA SER A 619 13.52 15.20 -3.50
C SER A 619 13.19 13.73 -3.21
N GLY A 620 14.21 12.88 -3.23
CA GLY A 620 14.14 11.53 -2.67
C GLY A 620 14.16 11.51 -1.14
N GLY A 621 13.68 10.42 -0.56
CA GLY A 621 13.65 10.18 0.88
C GLY A 621 14.98 9.67 1.44
N VAL A 622 15.22 9.90 2.73
CA VAL A 622 16.43 9.45 3.44
C VAL A 622 16.33 7.96 3.79
N GLY A 623 17.39 7.18 3.56
CA GLY A 623 17.52 5.82 4.06
C GLY A 623 17.76 5.84 5.57
N GLY A 624 16.95 5.12 6.33
CA GLY A 624 17.13 4.93 7.77
C GLY A 624 18.37 4.10 8.11
N ASP A 625 18.68 4.02 9.40
CA ASP A 625 19.86 3.31 9.90
C ASP A 625 19.67 1.78 9.87
N VAL A 626 20.77 1.02 9.95
CA VAL A 626 20.77 -0.46 9.94
C VAL A 626 21.76 -1.01 10.98
N ASP A 627 21.25 -1.57 12.08
CA ASP A 627 22.03 -2.18 13.14
C ASP A 627 21.92 -3.72 13.09
N VAL A 628 23.05 -4.42 13.09
CA VAL A 628 23.12 -5.89 13.17
C VAL A 628 24.04 -6.31 14.32
N ASN A 629 23.42 -6.85 15.37
CA ASN A 629 24.06 -7.11 16.66
C ASN A 629 24.10 -8.62 16.95
N PHE A 630 25.29 -9.13 17.25
CA PHE A 630 25.52 -10.53 17.61
C PHE A 630 25.78 -10.70 19.10
N PHE A 631 25.14 -11.69 19.71
CA PHE A 631 25.16 -11.89 21.15
C PHE A 631 25.52 -13.32 21.53
N ASP A 632 26.52 -13.45 22.40
CA ASP A 632 26.86 -14.69 23.07
C ASP A 632 25.67 -15.27 23.86
N ARG A 633 25.52 -16.60 23.83
CA ARG A 633 24.54 -17.34 24.64
C ARG A 633 25.20 -18.34 25.57
N ASN A 634 24.60 -18.57 26.73
CA ASN A 634 25.02 -19.62 27.65
C ASN A 634 24.29 -20.94 27.34
N VAL A 635 25.04 -21.97 26.95
CA VAL A 635 24.54 -23.31 26.62
C VAL A 635 25.07 -24.33 27.63
N VAL A 636 24.19 -25.17 28.18
CA VAL A 636 24.58 -26.21 29.15
C VAL A 636 24.92 -27.51 28.41
N ILE A 637 26.21 -27.74 28.16
CA ILE A 637 26.71 -28.95 27.48
C ILE A 637 27.24 -29.91 28.55
N GLY A 638 26.65 -31.11 28.65
CA GLY A 638 27.07 -32.13 29.64
C GLY A 638 26.91 -31.70 31.11
N GLY A 639 26.06 -30.71 31.39
CA GLY A 639 25.89 -30.12 32.73
C GLY A 639 26.84 -28.94 33.03
N VAL A 640 27.73 -28.58 32.12
CA VAL A 640 28.61 -27.40 32.23
C VAL A 640 28.05 -26.28 31.38
N SER A 641 27.81 -25.10 31.97
CA SER A 641 27.48 -23.88 31.22
C SER A 641 28.72 -23.40 30.46
N GLN A 642 28.60 -23.27 29.15
CA GLN A 642 29.60 -22.69 28.27
C GLN A 642 28.99 -21.51 27.53
N THR A 643 29.75 -20.44 27.35
CA THR A 643 29.36 -19.29 26.54
C THR A 643 29.74 -19.59 25.08
N VAL A 644 28.80 -19.38 24.16
CA VAL A 644 28.91 -19.78 22.75
C VAL A 644 28.33 -18.68 21.86
N SER A 645 29.17 -18.16 20.97
CA SER A 645 28.81 -17.14 19.98
C SER A 645 27.96 -17.72 18.84
N PRO A 646 27.13 -16.92 18.15
CA PRO A 646 26.35 -17.38 17.01
C PRO A 646 27.23 -17.73 15.81
N VAL A 647 26.75 -18.68 14.99
CA VAL A 647 27.36 -19.06 13.71
C VAL A 647 26.41 -18.75 12.57
N ILE A 648 26.89 -18.06 11.53
CA ILE A 648 26.24 -17.95 10.22
C ILE A 648 26.96 -18.89 9.26
N TYR A 649 26.22 -19.79 8.62
CA TYR A 649 26.76 -20.77 7.67
C TYR A 649 25.96 -20.75 6.37
N THR A 650 26.61 -20.42 5.25
CA THR A 650 25.97 -20.35 3.92
C THR A 650 26.73 -21.23 2.91
N GLN A 651 26.02 -22.13 2.23
CA GLN A 651 26.67 -23.11 1.34
C GLN A 651 26.68 -22.74 -0.15
N GLY A 652 25.54 -22.30 -0.72
CA GLY A 652 25.42 -22.11 -2.17
C GLY A 652 26.17 -20.91 -2.74
N ASP A 653 26.18 -20.79 -4.07
CA ASP A 653 26.88 -19.73 -4.78
C ASP A 653 26.16 -18.37 -4.59
N ARG A 654 26.95 -17.29 -4.53
CA ARG A 654 26.49 -15.90 -4.36
C ARG A 654 25.76 -15.64 -3.03
N SER A 655 25.86 -16.58 -2.08
CA SER A 655 25.17 -16.57 -0.79
C SER A 655 26.00 -15.89 0.30
N ARG A 656 25.93 -14.55 0.35
CA ARG A 656 26.53 -13.74 1.43
C ARG A 656 26.21 -14.24 2.85
N GLY A 657 27.17 -14.19 3.77
CA GLY A 657 26.93 -14.43 5.20
C GLY A 657 26.04 -13.36 5.81
N LEU A 658 26.54 -12.12 5.82
CA LEU A 658 25.81 -10.92 6.25
C LEU A 658 25.83 -9.85 5.14
N PHE A 659 24.65 -9.32 4.83
CA PHE A 659 24.45 -8.10 4.05
C PHE A 659 23.68 -7.08 4.90
N ALA A 660 24.28 -5.92 5.17
CA ALA A 660 23.67 -4.78 5.85
C ALA A 660 23.80 -3.53 4.95
N GLN A 661 22.69 -2.89 4.58
CA GLN A 661 22.75 -1.75 3.64
C GLN A 661 21.71 -0.66 3.91
N SER A 662 22.15 0.60 3.99
CA SER A 662 21.26 1.77 3.93
C SER A 662 21.37 2.48 2.58
N VAL A 663 20.25 2.90 2.00
CA VAL A 663 20.17 3.53 0.67
C VAL A 663 19.22 4.72 0.70
N GLY A 664 19.70 5.90 0.30
CA GLY A 664 18.87 7.08 0.04
C GLY A 664 18.12 6.99 -1.30
N GLY A 665 16.89 7.48 -1.33
CA GLY A 665 16.05 7.50 -2.53
C GLY A 665 16.53 8.49 -3.58
N GLY A 666 16.35 8.17 -4.86
CA GLY A 666 16.69 9.08 -5.97
C GLY A 666 15.75 10.30 -6.06
N GLY A 667 16.26 11.43 -6.52
CA GLY A 667 15.47 12.63 -6.81
C GLY A 667 14.67 12.51 -8.11
N GLY A 668 13.47 13.09 -8.13
CA GLY A 668 12.59 13.11 -9.31
C GLY A 668 13.06 14.08 -10.39
N SER A 669 12.74 13.80 -11.66
CA SER A 669 13.17 14.62 -12.80
C SER A 669 12.23 15.80 -13.07
N GLY A 670 12.77 16.88 -13.63
CA GLY A 670 12.00 18.04 -14.08
C GLY A 670 11.28 17.79 -15.41
N GLY A 671 10.05 18.26 -15.51
CA GLY A 671 9.21 18.15 -16.71
C GLY A 671 9.72 19.00 -17.87
N PHE A 672 9.43 18.60 -19.11
CA PHE A 672 9.88 19.33 -20.29
C PHE A 672 8.91 20.46 -20.66
N ALA A 673 9.43 21.51 -21.32
CA ALA A 673 8.68 22.63 -21.84
C ALA A 673 8.82 22.75 -23.37
N VAL A 674 7.71 22.82 -24.08
CA VAL A 674 7.66 23.03 -25.53
C VAL A 674 6.74 24.21 -25.85
N GLN A 675 7.30 25.28 -26.40
CA GLN A 675 6.58 26.48 -26.78
C GLN A 675 6.72 26.70 -28.30
N VAL A 676 5.60 26.78 -29.00
CA VAL A 676 5.49 27.14 -30.42
C VAL A 676 4.54 28.31 -30.60
N SER A 677 4.77 29.15 -31.60
CA SER A 677 3.82 30.19 -32.02
C SER A 677 3.83 30.39 -33.53
N GLY A 678 2.90 31.18 -34.06
CA GLY A 678 2.88 31.57 -35.47
C GLY A 678 1.96 32.77 -35.67
N GLY A 679 2.51 33.93 -36.06
CA GLY A 679 1.78 35.20 -36.03
C GLY A 679 1.99 36.12 -37.22
N TYR A 680 1.08 37.08 -37.38
CA TYR A 680 1.22 38.16 -38.35
C TYR A 680 1.84 39.39 -37.68
N GLY A 681 2.90 39.95 -38.25
CA GLY A 681 3.69 40.99 -37.61
C GLY A 681 4.63 40.43 -36.54
N ILE A 682 4.19 40.29 -35.29
CA ILE A 682 5.07 39.93 -34.16
C ILE A 682 4.74 38.53 -33.63
N ALA A 683 5.78 37.74 -33.34
CA ALA A 683 5.64 36.49 -32.62
C ALA A 683 6.81 36.28 -31.62
N ALA A 684 6.51 35.71 -30.44
CA ALA A 684 7.46 35.51 -29.35
C ALA A 684 7.20 34.21 -28.60
N SER A 685 8.28 33.46 -28.32
CA SER A 685 8.28 32.16 -27.62
C SER A 685 9.17 32.21 -26.40
N ALA A 686 8.73 31.56 -25.32
CA ALA A 686 9.57 31.27 -24.16
C ALA A 686 9.30 29.85 -23.64
N ALA A 687 10.36 29.05 -23.46
CA ALA A 687 10.28 27.72 -22.85
C ALA A 687 11.30 27.59 -21.72
N VAL A 688 10.85 27.12 -20.55
CA VAL A 688 11.70 26.89 -19.38
C VAL A 688 11.50 25.45 -18.88
N GLY A 689 12.53 24.61 -18.96
CA GLY A 689 12.49 23.25 -18.44
C GLY A 689 12.44 23.23 -16.91
N GLY A 690 11.74 22.25 -16.33
CA GLY A 690 11.59 22.13 -14.88
C GLY A 690 12.88 21.71 -14.18
N GLN A 691 13.03 22.07 -12.91
CA GLN A 691 14.17 21.63 -12.08
C GLN A 691 14.07 20.14 -11.72
N GLY A 692 15.19 19.43 -11.63
CA GLY A 692 15.28 18.13 -10.97
C GLY A 692 15.40 18.25 -9.45
N GLY A 693 14.90 17.25 -8.71
CA GLY A 693 15.00 17.17 -7.25
C GLY A 693 16.30 16.54 -6.76
N ALA A 694 16.68 16.82 -5.51
CA ALA A 694 17.88 16.23 -4.89
C ALA A 694 17.68 14.76 -4.46
N GLY A 695 18.76 13.98 -4.42
CA GLY A 695 18.78 12.63 -3.84
C GLY A 695 18.76 12.65 -2.32
N GLY A 696 18.12 11.66 -1.71
CA GLY A 696 18.13 11.45 -0.26
C GLY A 696 19.46 10.90 0.25
N MET A 697 19.77 11.11 1.52
CA MET A 697 20.99 10.58 2.16
C MET A 697 20.82 9.09 2.50
N GLY A 698 21.92 8.34 2.57
CA GLY A 698 21.98 7.04 3.24
C GLY A 698 22.19 7.20 4.75
N GLY A 699 21.64 6.29 5.54
CA GLY A 699 21.75 6.24 7.00
C GLY A 699 23.04 5.56 7.49
N HIS A 700 23.18 5.46 8.80
CA HIS A 700 24.24 4.72 9.46
C HIS A 700 24.07 3.21 9.24
N VAL A 701 25.17 2.46 9.10
CA VAL A 701 25.16 1.00 9.11
C VAL A 701 26.16 0.51 10.15
N THR A 702 25.66 -0.28 11.10
CA THR A 702 26.40 -0.79 12.27
C THR A 702 26.38 -2.31 12.22
N VAL A 703 27.54 -2.94 12.42
CA VAL A 703 27.63 -4.37 12.75
C VAL A 703 28.45 -4.53 14.03
N ASP A 704 27.86 -5.14 15.05
CA ASP A 704 28.46 -5.25 16.39
C ASP A 704 28.43 -6.69 16.93
N GLY A 705 29.41 -7.04 17.76
CA GLY A 705 29.49 -8.30 18.48
C GLY A 705 30.16 -9.47 17.75
N ASP A 706 30.44 -10.53 18.50
CA ASP A 706 31.22 -11.67 18.02
C ASP A 706 30.35 -12.70 17.27
N VAL A 707 30.78 -13.05 16.06
CA VAL A 707 30.09 -14.01 15.18
C VAL A 707 31.11 -14.82 14.38
N THR A 708 30.83 -16.10 14.17
CA THR A 708 31.54 -16.91 13.16
C THR A 708 30.72 -16.94 11.88
N ILE A 709 31.22 -16.33 10.81
CA ILE A 709 30.61 -16.34 9.47
C ILE A 709 31.43 -17.29 8.57
N ILE A 710 30.77 -18.27 7.96
CA ILE A 710 31.38 -19.21 7.03
C ILE A 710 30.55 -19.24 5.74
N THR A 711 31.20 -19.01 4.59
CA THR A 711 30.57 -19.03 3.27
C THR A 711 31.36 -19.97 2.34
N GLU A 712 30.70 -20.97 1.73
CA GLU A 712 31.38 -22.01 0.96
C GLU A 712 31.36 -21.79 -0.56
N GLY A 713 30.23 -21.36 -1.14
CA GLY A 713 30.05 -21.22 -2.59
C GLY A 713 30.83 -20.08 -3.26
N ASP A 714 30.90 -20.12 -4.58
CA ASP A 714 31.60 -19.12 -5.41
C ASP A 714 30.85 -17.77 -5.41
N TYR A 715 31.60 -16.67 -5.46
CA TYR A 715 31.11 -15.28 -5.39
C TYR A 715 30.33 -14.94 -4.09
N SER A 716 30.54 -15.66 -3.00
CA SER A 716 29.85 -15.50 -1.71
C SER A 716 30.66 -14.65 -0.74
N GLU A 717 30.24 -13.40 -0.50
CA GLU A 717 30.94 -12.49 0.43
C GLU A 717 30.64 -12.82 1.90
N GLY A 718 31.62 -12.73 2.79
CA GLY A 718 31.44 -13.00 4.23
C GLY A 718 30.54 -11.95 4.89
N LEU A 719 31.04 -10.72 4.97
CA LEU A 719 30.35 -9.56 5.54
C LEU A 719 30.37 -8.40 4.54
N PHE A 720 29.19 -7.90 4.18
CA PHE A 720 29.01 -6.69 3.38
C PHE A 720 28.19 -5.65 4.16
N ALA A 721 28.80 -4.51 4.47
CA ALA A 721 28.18 -3.36 5.12
C ALA A 721 28.31 -2.11 4.23
N GLN A 722 27.21 -1.47 3.86
CA GLN A 722 27.24 -0.34 2.92
C GLN A 722 26.19 0.76 3.18
N SER A 723 26.60 2.03 3.21
CA SER A 723 25.69 3.17 3.12
C SER A 723 25.81 3.89 1.78
N VAL A 724 24.68 4.21 1.14
CA VAL A 724 24.61 4.80 -0.21
C VAL A 724 23.70 6.02 -0.24
N GLY A 725 24.20 7.16 -0.71
CA GLY A 725 23.40 8.33 -1.04
C GLY A 725 22.65 8.17 -2.37
N GLY A 726 21.40 8.62 -2.43
CA GLY A 726 20.57 8.59 -3.63
C GLY A 726 21.05 9.55 -4.73
N GLY A 727 20.82 9.20 -5.98
CA GLY A 727 21.17 10.07 -7.13
C GLY A 727 20.24 11.28 -7.26
N GLY A 728 20.77 12.40 -7.74
CA GLY A 728 20.00 13.60 -8.08
C GLY A 728 19.19 13.46 -9.37
N GLY A 729 17.99 14.03 -9.40
CA GLY A 729 17.08 14.03 -10.53
C GLY A 729 17.54 14.94 -11.67
N SER A 730 17.19 14.62 -12.91
CA SER A 730 17.62 15.41 -14.09
C SER A 730 16.69 16.58 -14.39
N GLY A 731 17.24 17.68 -14.89
CA GLY A 731 16.51 18.87 -15.31
C GLY A 731 15.79 18.70 -16.65
N GLY A 732 14.67 19.38 -16.81
CA GLY A 732 13.78 19.27 -17.96
C GLY A 732 14.31 19.94 -19.23
N PHE A 733 13.96 19.34 -20.37
CA PHE A 733 14.25 19.87 -21.71
C PHE A 733 13.41 21.12 -22.02
N ALA A 734 13.97 22.11 -22.74
CA ALA A 734 13.25 23.30 -23.22
C ALA A 734 13.32 23.45 -24.76
N VAL A 735 12.18 23.72 -25.40
CA VAL A 735 12.07 24.02 -26.85
C VAL A 735 11.25 25.29 -27.07
N SER A 736 11.81 26.31 -27.72
CA SER A 736 11.17 27.62 -27.95
C SER A 736 11.20 28.01 -29.44
N MET A 737 10.04 27.97 -30.13
CA MET A 737 9.91 28.23 -31.57
C MET A 737 8.59 28.92 -31.99
N ALA A 738 8.47 30.24 -31.82
CA ALA A 738 7.40 31.15 -32.29
C ALA A 738 7.29 31.72 -33.75
N PHE A 739 7.16 31.90 -35.08
CA PHE A 739 7.51 33.19 -35.71
C PHE A 739 6.50 33.76 -36.72
N SER A 740 6.95 34.66 -37.61
CA SER A 740 6.06 35.68 -38.17
C SER A 740 6.28 36.09 -39.62
N GLY A 741 5.17 36.37 -40.30
CA GLY A 741 5.11 37.01 -41.62
C GLY A 741 4.41 38.37 -41.55
N GLY A 742 4.64 39.27 -42.50
CA GLY A 742 3.95 40.56 -42.56
C GLY A 742 4.13 41.31 -43.89
N GLU A 743 3.21 42.22 -44.22
CA GLU A 743 3.37 43.09 -45.41
C GLU A 743 4.40 44.19 -45.17
N THR A 744 4.41 44.83 -44.00
CA THR A 744 5.33 45.96 -43.72
C THR A 744 6.43 45.60 -42.73
N VAL A 745 6.09 45.02 -41.57
CA VAL A 745 7.02 44.75 -40.47
C VAL A 745 6.85 43.32 -39.97
N ALA A 746 7.94 42.62 -39.64
CA ALA A 746 7.88 41.32 -38.99
C ALA A 746 8.96 41.12 -37.89
N GLY A 747 8.54 40.74 -36.68
CA GLY A 747 9.37 40.57 -35.49
C GLY A 747 9.26 39.17 -34.88
N ALA A 748 10.38 38.56 -34.49
CA ALA A 748 10.45 37.14 -34.11
C ALA A 748 11.39 36.90 -32.91
N PHE A 749 10.87 36.42 -31.77
CA PHE A 749 11.64 36.30 -30.52
C PHE A 749 11.58 34.89 -29.90
N ALA A 750 12.71 34.31 -29.49
CA ALA A 750 12.78 33.00 -28.85
C ALA A 750 13.67 33.01 -27.59
N VAL A 751 13.22 32.33 -26.53
CA VAL A 751 13.96 32.17 -25.27
C VAL A 751 13.81 30.72 -24.78
N GLY A 752 14.89 29.94 -24.80
CA GLY A 752 14.92 28.58 -24.26
C GLY A 752 15.85 28.46 -23.04
N LEU A 753 15.34 28.04 -21.89
CA LEU A 753 16.15 27.77 -20.69
C LEU A 753 15.94 26.31 -20.24
N GLY A 754 16.99 25.49 -20.31
CA GLY A 754 16.95 24.13 -19.77
C GLY A 754 16.94 24.13 -18.24
N GLY A 755 16.22 23.20 -17.62
CA GLY A 755 16.17 23.09 -16.16
C GLY A 755 17.47 22.54 -15.57
N ALA A 756 17.80 22.89 -14.32
CA ALA A 756 18.95 22.34 -13.62
C ALA A 756 18.68 20.90 -13.11
N GLY A 757 19.72 20.08 -13.05
CA GLY A 757 19.70 18.82 -12.30
C GLY A 757 19.85 19.07 -10.80
N GLY A 758 19.29 18.16 -9.98
CA GLY A 758 19.42 18.20 -8.52
C GLY A 758 20.71 17.56 -8.02
N ASP A 759 21.10 17.87 -6.78
CA ASP A 759 22.30 17.33 -6.14
C ASP A 759 22.13 15.86 -5.71
N GLY A 760 23.22 15.10 -5.67
CA GLY A 760 23.27 13.75 -5.11
C GLY A 760 23.33 13.74 -3.57
N GLY A 761 22.67 12.76 -2.95
CA GLY A 761 22.64 12.60 -1.50
C GLY A 761 23.96 12.10 -0.91
N LEU A 762 24.17 12.32 0.38
CA LEU A 762 25.36 11.86 1.11
C LEU A 762 25.28 10.37 1.44
N GLY A 763 26.43 9.68 1.48
CA GLY A 763 26.57 8.39 2.15
C GLY A 763 26.71 8.57 3.66
N GLY A 764 26.08 7.71 4.45
CA GLY A 764 26.15 7.71 5.92
C GLY A 764 27.41 7.04 6.47
N VAL A 765 27.54 6.95 7.79
CA VAL A 765 28.67 6.27 8.45
C VAL A 765 28.49 4.75 8.38
N VAL A 766 29.56 4.01 8.10
CA VAL A 766 29.60 2.55 8.25
C VAL A 766 30.57 2.18 9.36
N GLU A 767 30.15 1.32 10.29
CA GLU A 767 30.92 0.88 11.45
C GLU A 767 30.80 -0.64 11.59
N VAL A 768 31.93 -1.33 11.75
CA VAL A 768 32.00 -2.80 11.88
C VAL A 768 32.94 -3.15 13.03
N ASN A 769 32.37 -3.61 14.15
CA ASN A 769 33.08 -3.93 15.39
C ASN A 769 32.86 -5.42 15.73
N SER A 770 33.86 -6.28 15.56
CA SER A 770 33.70 -7.73 15.82
C SER A 770 35.04 -8.46 16.04
N GLY A 771 35.14 -9.27 17.10
CA GLY A 771 36.29 -10.12 17.42
C GLY A 771 36.18 -11.56 16.89
N GLY A 772 35.18 -11.82 16.03
CA GLY A 772 34.83 -13.17 15.57
C GLY A 772 35.74 -13.76 14.48
N ALA A 773 35.12 -14.50 13.56
CA ALA A 773 35.82 -15.11 12.43
C ALA A 773 34.99 -15.04 11.15
N ILE A 774 35.63 -14.67 10.04
CA ILE A 774 35.04 -14.70 8.69
C ILE A 774 35.84 -15.66 7.83
N GLN A 775 35.19 -16.71 7.33
CA GLN A 775 35.75 -17.68 6.40
C GLN A 775 35.01 -17.62 5.06
N THR A 776 35.75 -17.54 3.97
CA THR A 776 35.23 -17.67 2.60
C THR A 776 36.07 -18.71 1.84
N ASP A 777 35.41 -19.71 1.25
CA ASP A 777 36.10 -20.83 0.59
C ASP A 777 35.98 -20.83 -0.94
N GLY A 778 34.88 -20.32 -1.50
CA GLY A 778 34.66 -20.23 -2.94
C GLY A 778 35.50 -19.17 -3.68
N GLN A 779 35.54 -19.28 -5.01
CA GLN A 779 36.27 -18.39 -5.90
C GLN A 779 35.61 -17.00 -5.98
N PHE A 780 36.42 -15.95 -6.13
CA PHE A 780 36.00 -14.54 -6.16
C PHE A 780 35.25 -14.04 -4.90
N SER A 781 35.07 -14.88 -3.89
CA SER A 781 34.46 -14.55 -2.61
C SER A 781 35.33 -13.57 -1.82
N THR A 782 34.70 -12.56 -1.19
CA THR A 782 35.43 -11.52 -0.42
C THR A 782 35.06 -11.62 1.05
N GLY A 783 36.05 -11.60 1.95
CA GLY A 783 35.84 -11.72 3.39
C GLY A 783 35.01 -10.57 3.98
N LEU A 784 35.57 -9.36 3.97
CA LEU A 784 34.93 -8.16 4.52
C LEU A 784 34.83 -7.04 3.48
N VAL A 785 33.65 -6.44 3.33
CA VAL A 785 33.40 -5.23 2.54
C VAL A 785 32.69 -4.20 3.41
N ALA A 786 33.30 -3.02 3.58
CA ALA A 786 32.74 -1.89 4.30
C ALA A 786 32.83 -0.63 3.42
N GLN A 787 31.68 -0.01 3.08
CA GLN A 787 31.61 1.03 2.05
C GLN A 787 30.65 2.17 2.39
N SER A 788 31.12 3.43 2.34
CA SER A 788 30.21 4.58 2.28
C SER A 788 30.33 5.28 0.92
N VAL A 789 29.21 5.49 0.25
CA VAL A 789 29.16 5.95 -1.15
C VAL A 789 28.21 7.14 -1.28
N GLY A 790 28.71 8.29 -1.73
CA GLY A 790 27.90 9.44 -2.10
C GLY A 790 27.15 9.26 -3.42
N GLY A 791 25.93 9.78 -3.51
CA GLY A 791 25.10 9.73 -4.69
C GLY A 791 25.58 10.64 -5.83
N GLY A 792 25.34 10.24 -7.08
CA GLY A 792 25.68 11.05 -8.25
C GLY A 792 24.75 12.26 -8.44
N GLY A 793 25.29 13.38 -8.94
CA GLY A 793 24.51 14.58 -9.27
C GLY A 793 23.70 14.43 -10.57
N GLY A 794 22.52 15.04 -10.59
CA GLY A 794 21.59 15.00 -11.72
C GLY A 794 22.04 15.84 -12.92
N THR A 795 21.61 15.46 -14.13
CA THR A 795 22.00 16.17 -15.36
C THR A 795 21.18 17.43 -15.60
N GLY A 796 21.81 18.47 -16.17
CA GLY A 796 21.13 19.68 -16.62
C GLY A 796 20.39 19.46 -17.95
N GLY A 797 19.17 19.97 -18.03
CA GLY A 797 18.31 19.89 -19.19
C GLY A 797 18.83 20.67 -20.40
N PHE A 798 18.60 20.13 -21.58
CA PHE A 798 18.94 20.77 -22.85
C PHE A 798 18.02 21.94 -23.17
N SER A 799 18.50 22.86 -24.01
CA SER A 799 17.72 23.99 -24.52
C SER A 799 17.84 24.14 -26.03
N VAL A 800 16.71 24.29 -26.72
CA VAL A 800 16.64 24.59 -28.16
C VAL A 800 15.78 25.84 -28.37
N ALA A 801 16.37 26.90 -28.89
CA ALA A 801 15.67 28.13 -29.27
C ALA A 801 15.98 28.47 -30.74
N ILE A 802 14.98 28.45 -31.61
CA ILE A 802 15.14 28.74 -33.04
C ILE A 802 14.16 29.85 -33.40
N THR A 803 14.52 30.83 -34.22
CA THR A 803 13.65 31.95 -34.61
C THR A 803 13.67 32.31 -36.10
N GLY A 804 12.60 32.93 -36.62
CA GLY A 804 12.77 33.92 -37.69
C GLY A 804 11.54 34.48 -38.42
N SER A 805 11.64 35.75 -38.84
CA SER A 805 10.54 36.54 -39.45
C SER A 805 10.68 36.80 -40.95
N GLY A 806 9.61 37.31 -41.59
CA GLY A 806 9.62 37.79 -42.98
C GLY A 806 8.63 38.91 -43.27
N ALA A 807 9.06 39.97 -43.97
CA ALA A 807 8.32 41.22 -44.18
C ALA A 807 8.42 41.76 -45.62
N GLY A 808 7.73 42.86 -45.94
CA GLY A 808 8.02 43.69 -47.13
C GLY A 808 9.01 44.82 -46.88
N ALA A 809 8.98 45.52 -45.73
CA ALA A 809 9.85 46.67 -45.48
C ALA A 809 10.90 46.48 -44.37
N ALA A 810 10.53 45.91 -43.21
CA ALA A 810 11.44 45.77 -42.07
C ALA A 810 11.28 44.44 -41.33
N SER A 811 12.39 43.80 -40.96
CA SER A 811 12.40 42.53 -40.23
C SER A 811 13.41 42.52 -39.09
N ALA A 812 13.10 41.81 -38.00
CA ALA A 812 13.96 41.62 -36.85
C ALA A 812 13.72 40.25 -36.20
N ALA A 813 14.79 39.58 -35.77
CA ALA A 813 14.66 38.34 -35.01
C ALA A 813 15.77 38.16 -33.96
N VAL A 814 15.42 37.52 -32.84
CA VAL A 814 16.31 37.27 -31.70
C VAL A 814 16.04 35.87 -31.15
N SER A 815 17.08 35.05 -31.01
CA SER A 815 17.03 33.80 -30.24
C SER A 815 18.05 33.87 -29.11
N VAL A 816 17.60 33.50 -27.91
CA VAL A 816 18.41 33.33 -26.70
C VAL A 816 18.20 31.91 -26.20
N GLY A 817 19.28 31.22 -25.88
CA GLY A 817 19.23 29.86 -25.38
C GLY A 817 20.32 29.59 -24.35
N VAL A 818 19.94 28.91 -23.26
CA VAL A 818 20.80 28.55 -22.13
C VAL A 818 20.47 27.12 -21.70
N GLY A 819 21.46 26.24 -21.64
CA GLY A 819 21.29 24.90 -21.07
C GLY A 819 21.34 24.93 -19.54
N GLY A 820 20.71 23.95 -18.88
CA GLY A 820 20.69 23.86 -17.42
C GLY A 820 22.04 23.47 -16.82
N SER A 821 22.25 23.80 -15.54
CA SER A 821 23.39 23.29 -14.77
C SER A 821 23.18 21.82 -14.36
N GLY A 822 24.25 21.03 -14.29
CA GLY A 822 24.23 19.76 -13.55
C GLY A 822 24.30 20.01 -12.04
N GLY A 823 23.81 19.05 -11.25
CA GLY A 823 23.92 19.06 -9.79
C GLY A 823 25.29 18.59 -9.28
N LEU A 824 25.57 18.82 -8.01
CA LEU A 824 26.74 18.31 -7.31
C LEU A 824 26.61 16.81 -7.00
N GLY A 825 27.73 16.11 -6.88
CA GLY A 825 27.76 14.77 -6.29
C GLY A 825 27.83 14.84 -4.77
N GLY A 826 27.22 13.88 -4.09
CA GLY A 826 27.28 13.76 -2.63
C GLY A 826 28.64 13.24 -2.15
N ALA A 827 29.01 13.55 -0.90
CA ALA A 827 30.18 12.96 -0.26
C ALA A 827 29.87 11.53 0.27
N GLY A 828 30.88 10.68 0.33
CA GLY A 828 30.86 9.49 1.18
C GLY A 828 31.08 9.88 2.65
N GLY A 829 30.52 9.10 3.56
CA GLY A 829 30.68 9.23 5.01
C GLY A 829 31.97 8.57 5.52
N ILE A 830 32.10 8.49 6.85
CA ILE A 830 33.18 7.73 7.50
C ILE A 830 32.93 6.24 7.30
N VAL A 831 33.99 5.46 7.16
CA VAL A 831 33.96 4.01 7.33
C VAL A 831 34.99 3.65 8.38
N ASP A 832 34.53 3.06 9.48
CA ASP A 832 35.36 2.50 10.54
C ASP A 832 35.16 0.99 10.63
N ALA A 833 36.18 0.25 11.05
CA ALA A 833 36.19 -1.21 10.99
C ALA A 833 37.22 -1.82 11.98
N GLU A 834 36.81 -2.01 13.23
CA GLU A 834 37.61 -2.66 14.27
C GLU A 834 37.29 -4.17 14.30
N PHE A 835 38.13 -4.97 13.64
CA PHE A 835 37.98 -6.43 13.56
C PHE A 835 39.11 -7.17 14.31
N ASP A 836 38.93 -7.43 15.61
CA ASP A 836 39.90 -8.17 16.47
C ASP A 836 39.77 -9.69 16.32
N GLY A 837 39.69 -10.15 15.07
CA GLY A 837 39.29 -11.51 14.70
C GLY A 837 40.10 -12.08 13.54
N THR A 838 39.69 -13.25 13.02
CA THR A 838 40.34 -13.88 11.85
C THR A 838 39.50 -13.72 10.58
N ILE A 839 40.03 -13.04 9.57
CA ILE A 839 39.49 -13.08 8.19
C ILE A 839 40.34 -14.05 7.37
N LEU A 840 39.72 -15.10 6.83
CA LEU A 840 40.37 -16.16 6.06
C LEU A 840 39.65 -16.40 4.74
N THR A 841 40.35 -16.15 3.64
CA THR A 841 39.88 -16.45 2.28
C THR A 841 40.73 -17.59 1.70
N ARG A 842 40.08 -18.60 1.08
CA ARG A 842 40.78 -19.78 0.52
C ARG A 842 40.63 -19.96 -0.99
N GLY A 843 39.58 -19.41 -1.60
CA GLY A 843 39.32 -19.53 -3.03
C GLY A 843 40.29 -18.76 -3.92
N HIS A 844 40.24 -19.05 -5.22
CA HIS A 844 40.99 -18.28 -6.22
C HIS A 844 40.40 -16.88 -6.40
N ASP A 845 41.29 -15.89 -6.58
CA ASP A 845 40.95 -14.47 -6.72
C ASP A 845 40.04 -13.90 -5.59
N ALA A 846 40.08 -14.52 -4.41
CA ALA A 846 39.28 -14.17 -3.25
C ALA A 846 39.88 -12.99 -2.45
N GLY A 847 39.10 -11.95 -2.19
CA GLY A 847 39.54 -10.70 -1.55
C GLY A 847 39.50 -10.74 -0.02
N GLY A 848 40.56 -10.33 0.66
CA GLY A 848 40.61 -10.32 2.14
C GLY A 848 39.61 -9.34 2.77
N ALA A 849 39.92 -8.04 2.71
CA ALA A 849 39.05 -6.96 3.20
C ALA A 849 39.10 -5.74 2.26
N LEU A 850 37.98 -5.04 2.13
CA LEU A 850 37.81 -3.84 1.30
C LEU A 850 37.05 -2.76 2.07
N ILE A 851 37.76 -1.74 2.53
CA ILE A 851 37.24 -0.65 3.38
C ILE A 851 37.43 0.67 2.63
N GLN A 852 36.35 1.40 2.32
CA GLN A 852 36.45 2.64 1.52
C GLN A 852 35.30 3.65 1.71
N SER A 853 35.64 4.93 1.69
CA SER A 853 34.70 6.04 1.50
C SER A 853 34.85 6.60 0.08
N VAL A 854 33.73 6.79 -0.62
CA VAL A 854 33.68 7.15 -2.05
C VAL A 854 32.73 8.33 -2.25
N GLY A 855 33.23 9.42 -2.84
CA GLY A 855 32.39 10.54 -3.28
C GLY A 855 31.66 10.24 -4.59
N GLY A 856 30.42 10.71 -4.72
CA GLY A 856 29.62 10.62 -5.92
C GLY A 856 30.11 11.54 -7.04
N GLY A 857 29.88 11.15 -8.29
CA GLY A 857 30.21 11.98 -9.46
C GLY A 857 29.27 13.19 -9.59
N GLY A 858 29.79 14.32 -10.06
CA GLY A 858 28.98 15.50 -10.41
C GLY A 858 28.15 15.30 -11.68
N GLY A 859 27.02 16.01 -11.77
CA GLY A 859 26.11 15.97 -12.91
C GLY A 859 26.63 16.72 -14.13
N GLY A 860 26.30 16.20 -15.33
CA GLY A 860 26.60 16.88 -16.60
C GLY A 860 25.74 18.12 -16.82
N GLY A 861 26.33 19.19 -17.37
CA GLY A 861 25.58 20.38 -17.79
C GLY A 861 24.81 20.16 -19.09
N GLY A 862 23.68 20.85 -19.24
CA GLY A 862 22.83 20.80 -20.43
C GLY A 862 23.41 21.59 -21.61
N PHE A 863 23.25 21.04 -22.81
CA PHE A 863 23.71 21.67 -24.06
C PHE A 863 22.62 22.57 -24.68
N ASN A 864 23.04 23.65 -25.37
CA ASN A 864 22.15 24.58 -26.04
C ASN A 864 22.33 24.60 -27.58
N VAL A 865 21.20 24.74 -28.28
CA VAL A 865 21.13 25.21 -29.67
C VAL A 865 20.36 26.54 -29.72
N SER A 866 20.93 27.55 -30.38
CA SER A 866 20.29 28.84 -30.65
C SER A 866 20.41 29.21 -32.12
N ALA A 867 19.31 29.57 -32.80
CA ALA A 867 19.31 29.94 -34.23
C ALA A 867 18.30 31.07 -34.55
N ALA A 868 18.55 31.87 -35.59
CA ALA A 868 17.73 33.04 -35.95
C ALA A 868 17.71 33.37 -37.45
N VAL A 869 16.56 33.84 -37.99
CA VAL A 869 16.35 34.18 -39.41
C VAL A 869 15.50 35.46 -39.56
N THR A 870 15.67 36.22 -40.65
CA THR A 870 14.85 37.40 -41.00
C THR A 870 14.71 37.50 -42.52
N ALA A 871 13.72 38.24 -43.03
CA ALA A 871 13.60 38.60 -44.44
C ALA A 871 12.79 39.89 -44.64
N SER A 872 13.13 40.70 -45.64
CA SER A 872 12.37 41.89 -46.05
C SER A 872 12.58 42.20 -47.53
N GLY A 873 11.59 42.73 -48.25
CA GLY A 873 11.83 43.36 -49.55
C GLY A 873 10.62 43.82 -50.38
N THR A 874 10.62 45.11 -50.72
CA THR A 874 10.25 45.62 -52.04
C THR A 874 11.37 46.56 -52.53
N ALA A 875 11.55 46.65 -53.86
CA ALA A 875 12.45 47.61 -54.48
C ALA A 875 11.76 48.97 -54.74
#